data_AF-A0A496SAR3-F1
#
_entry.id   AF-A0A496SAR3-F1
#
_cell.length_a   1.000
_cell.length_b   1.000
_cell.length_c   1.000
_cell.angle_alpha   90.00
_cell.angle_beta   90.00
_cell.angle_gamma   90.00
#
_symmetry.space_group_name_H-M   'P 1'
#
loop_
_entity.id
_entity.type
_entity.pdbx_description
1 polymer ?
#
loop_
_entity_poly.entity_id
_entity_poly.type
_entity_poly.pdbx_seq_one_letter_code
_entity_poly.pdbx_strand_id
1 'polypeptide(L)'
;TVEDTITVREWLTVGPFSVGTREGYIDPLADQGGEEAIRPYEGMEHPSIMAQGGVVRWRKVESEDGALRVWYEDVDVDWDALQAHHGWAGRRGVAYAYAELEVRGRRRTLILTDKVGAFWLNGRMYYGDVYGYRRGKVRTFVPVVLRDGTNRILLKFGVWGGVWEKERKIIFKILPVHEPLVFNISDVTVPDAVRGEVIEGWMAIPLINATEVPLRKVRLRVGGDEVFRRTETVVGFMPPLTIQKVPVRVKTRGAVTTEKDTLFLPVVAEVDGRKVSSVVPVRVRNLEEGFRTTYVSSVDSSVQEFSVLPPKDFHPEGTYGLILALHGASVPSGWVLGCYDPKPWAFVVGPTNRRPYGFDWQDWGRIDPLEVLDEMKRRYRIDPDRVYLTGHSMGGHGTWHVGLHHPDLFAAIAPSAGWTSFNIYVPFFMRKSYIYAHPKLRSIRDMVIREDRAEVFVENALNLPVFVLHGGKDEEVPPIHARMMVKRLKQLGYEVTYREVPGKKHWWDLKGVPGTACVNYPEMMEFLRSKVRDGAPKKVVFKTTDLALNDGIYWVRIDQMEELYRDALIVAEVKGDHVIDVKVSNVAGFTLFPPERWVGLGRLRILVNGHELRVDLKKYGPVSIRRDKKGRFALGRIKHKGLWKRPGLYGPIKRAYFSPFVFVYGTIGTPEETEVNLHLARTKAQKWWYRGNGWVRIVPDTSVDERIIENYNLILFGGPESNLVTRRINDELPIRIEGGRIVLGERTVPGEHLALKEVYPNPLNPERLVLVNAGTDLEGTKLTGALDALYASSGLPDYIVYGKAIRTEGWGGVVAAGFFDVEWKLAPSLGFFGP
;
A
#
# COMPACT_ATOMS: atom_id res chain seq x y z
N THR A 1 -25.02 -24.63 -13.42
CA THR A 1 -25.92 -23.89 -14.33
C THR A 1 -26.17 -22.55 -13.69
N VAL A 2 -25.61 -21.48 -14.25
CA VAL A 2 -25.84 -20.13 -13.72
C VAL A 2 -27.22 -19.72 -14.22
N GLU A 3 -28.18 -19.57 -13.30
CA GLU A 3 -29.41 -18.83 -13.57
C GLU A 3 -29.05 -17.49 -14.23
N ASP A 4 -29.92 -16.95 -15.09
CA ASP A 4 -29.66 -15.70 -15.80
C ASP A 4 -29.12 -14.61 -14.86
N THR A 5 -28.10 -13.89 -15.32
CA THR A 5 -27.53 -12.76 -14.57
C THR A 5 -28.64 -11.75 -14.25
N ILE A 6 -28.80 -11.39 -12.98
CA ILE A 6 -29.78 -10.38 -12.59
C ILE A 6 -29.18 -9.00 -12.87
N THR A 7 -29.84 -8.23 -13.73
CA THR A 7 -29.46 -6.87 -14.10
C THR A 7 -30.58 -5.90 -13.75
N VAL A 8 -30.23 -4.80 -13.08
CA VAL A 8 -31.16 -3.71 -12.80
C VAL A 8 -31.23 -2.80 -14.01
N ARG A 9 -32.42 -2.64 -14.61
CA ARG A 9 -32.60 -1.79 -15.81
C ARG A 9 -32.67 -0.31 -15.47
N GLU A 10 -33.52 0.07 -14.53
CA GLU A 10 -33.76 1.47 -14.18
C GLU A 10 -32.92 1.91 -12.98
N TRP A 11 -32.23 3.04 -13.13
CA TRP A 11 -31.42 3.66 -12.07
C TRP A 11 -31.76 5.14 -11.94
N LEU A 12 -31.68 5.66 -10.72
CA LEU A 12 -31.52 7.09 -10.48
C LEU A 12 -30.03 7.40 -10.35
N THR A 13 -29.54 8.46 -10.96
CA THR A 13 -28.12 8.87 -10.87
C THR A 13 -27.98 10.33 -10.48
N VAL A 14 -26.91 10.67 -9.75
CA VAL A 14 -26.62 12.06 -9.34
C VAL A 14 -25.11 12.30 -9.23
N GLY A 15 -24.70 13.54 -9.52
CA GLY A 15 -23.31 13.99 -9.46
C GLY A 15 -22.99 14.95 -10.61
N PRO A 16 -21.73 15.38 -10.75
CA PRO A 16 -20.60 15.04 -9.89
C PRO A 16 -20.57 15.87 -8.60
N PHE A 17 -20.01 15.28 -7.53
CA PHE A 17 -19.68 15.96 -6.28
C PHE A 17 -18.18 16.07 -6.13
N SER A 18 -17.66 17.24 -5.77
CA SER A 18 -16.23 17.39 -5.49
C SER A 18 -15.87 16.62 -4.22
N VAL A 19 -14.84 15.77 -4.33
CA VAL A 19 -14.19 15.16 -3.17
C VAL A 19 -12.70 15.35 -3.28
N GLY A 20 -12.08 15.67 -2.15
CA GLY A 20 -10.63 15.77 -2.07
C GLY A 20 -9.95 14.47 -2.46
N THR A 21 -8.78 14.56 -3.07
CA THR A 21 -7.94 13.41 -3.38
C THR A 21 -7.73 12.54 -2.13
N ARG A 22 -8.02 11.23 -2.17
CA ARG A 22 -7.94 10.32 -1.00
C ARG A 22 -8.93 10.62 0.13
N GLU A 23 -10.01 11.37 -0.14
CA GLU A 23 -11.15 11.59 0.77
C GLU A 23 -12.44 10.92 0.25
N GLY A 24 -12.32 9.76 -0.41
CA GLY A 24 -13.48 9.02 -0.92
C GLY A 24 -14.46 8.53 0.16
N TYR A 25 -14.14 8.70 1.44
CA TYR A 25 -15.02 8.42 2.58
C TYR A 25 -15.99 9.58 2.89
N ILE A 26 -15.80 10.75 2.25
CA ILE A 26 -16.74 11.87 2.34
C ILE A 26 -18.06 11.48 1.70
N ASP A 27 -19.15 11.80 2.39
CA ASP A 27 -20.53 11.53 2.01
C ASP A 27 -21.22 12.85 1.63
N PRO A 28 -21.33 13.18 0.32
CA PRO A 28 -22.06 14.35 -0.15
C PRO A 28 -23.59 14.24 0.01
N LEU A 29 -24.12 13.07 0.39
CA LEU A 29 -25.54 12.81 0.57
C LEU A 29 -25.96 12.91 2.05
N ALA A 30 -25.04 13.25 2.96
CA ALA A 30 -25.24 13.21 4.40
C ALA A 30 -26.49 13.99 4.89
N ASP A 31 -26.77 15.15 4.27
CA ASP A 31 -27.90 16.02 4.65
C ASP A 31 -29.29 15.40 4.35
N GLN A 32 -29.34 14.33 3.56
CA GLN A 32 -30.58 13.66 3.15
C GLN A 32 -30.57 12.16 3.49
N GLY A 33 -29.92 11.81 4.61
CA GLY A 33 -29.86 10.44 5.12
C GLY A 33 -28.60 9.67 4.75
N GLY A 34 -27.71 10.26 3.93
CA GLY A 34 -26.40 9.70 3.62
C GLY A 34 -26.41 8.39 2.84
N GLU A 35 -25.21 7.87 2.61
CA GLU A 35 -24.98 6.65 1.81
C GLU A 35 -25.73 5.41 2.34
N GLU A 36 -26.03 5.38 3.65
CA GLU A 36 -26.68 4.25 4.30
C GLU A 36 -28.21 4.26 4.19
N ALA A 37 -28.83 5.45 4.20
CA ALA A 37 -30.29 5.58 4.34
C ALA A 37 -31.00 6.39 3.25
N ILE A 38 -30.29 7.01 2.30
CA ILE A 38 -30.89 7.81 1.20
C ILE A 38 -32.03 7.07 0.49
N ARG A 39 -33.11 7.81 0.19
CA ARG A 39 -34.27 7.38 -0.62
C ARG A 39 -34.53 8.44 -1.69
N PRO A 40 -33.77 8.42 -2.79
CA PRO A 40 -33.86 9.49 -3.77
C PRO A 40 -35.11 9.33 -4.63
N TYR A 41 -35.61 10.46 -5.13
CA TYR A 41 -36.60 10.52 -6.19
C TYR A 41 -36.07 11.41 -7.33
N GLU A 42 -36.59 11.23 -8.54
CA GLU A 42 -36.20 12.02 -9.69
C GLU A 42 -36.44 13.52 -9.46
N GLY A 43 -35.41 14.34 -9.69
CA GLY A 43 -35.44 15.78 -9.45
C GLY A 43 -34.95 16.21 -8.06
N MET A 44 -34.76 15.30 -7.10
CA MET A 44 -34.18 15.62 -5.79
C MET A 44 -32.81 16.28 -5.97
N GLU A 45 -32.58 17.41 -5.30
CA GLU A 45 -31.41 18.27 -5.46
C GLU A 45 -30.35 18.07 -4.37
N HIS A 46 -29.09 18.22 -4.75
CA HIS A 46 -27.95 18.30 -3.83
C HIS A 46 -26.98 19.42 -4.24
N PRO A 47 -26.36 20.11 -3.27
CA PRO A 47 -25.29 21.07 -3.56
C PRO A 47 -24.07 20.41 -4.22
N SER A 48 -23.51 21.06 -5.24
CA SER A 48 -22.22 20.68 -5.82
C SER A 48 -21.45 21.90 -6.30
N ILE A 49 -20.21 22.03 -5.85
CA ILE A 49 -19.29 23.09 -6.30
C ILE A 49 -18.74 22.86 -7.71
N MET A 50 -19.05 21.72 -8.34
CA MET A 50 -18.57 21.39 -9.69
C MET A 50 -19.58 21.78 -10.79
N ALA A 51 -20.86 21.88 -10.45
CA ALA A 51 -21.93 22.11 -11.42
C ALA A 51 -22.23 23.61 -11.57
N GLN A 52 -22.56 24.04 -12.79
CA GLN A 52 -23.12 25.38 -13.00
C GLN A 52 -24.42 25.56 -12.19
N GLY A 53 -24.55 26.72 -11.53
CA GLY A 53 -25.67 26.97 -10.60
C GLY A 53 -25.53 26.30 -9.23
N GLY A 54 -24.46 25.53 -9.00
CA GLY A 54 -24.11 25.00 -7.67
C GLY A 54 -24.93 23.78 -7.22
N VAL A 55 -25.70 23.15 -8.11
CA VAL A 55 -26.65 22.08 -7.76
C VAL A 55 -26.60 20.94 -8.78
N VAL A 56 -26.71 19.70 -8.30
CA VAL A 56 -26.92 18.49 -9.10
C VAL A 56 -28.24 17.83 -8.71
N ARG A 57 -28.85 17.08 -9.64
CA ARG A 57 -30.17 16.47 -9.44
C ARG A 57 -30.16 14.98 -9.75
N TRP A 58 -30.95 14.21 -9.02
CA TRP A 58 -31.21 12.80 -9.35
C TRP A 58 -32.00 12.68 -10.65
N ARG A 59 -31.55 11.81 -11.55
CA ARG A 59 -32.17 11.60 -12.87
C ARG A 59 -32.23 10.14 -13.24
N LYS A 60 -33.26 9.74 -13.98
CA LYS A 60 -33.38 8.38 -14.49
C LYS A 60 -32.36 8.11 -15.59
N VAL A 61 -31.75 6.94 -15.52
CA VAL A 61 -30.85 6.38 -16.52
C VAL A 61 -31.12 4.89 -16.63
N GLU A 62 -31.15 4.37 -17.85
CA GLU A 62 -31.29 2.94 -18.08
C GLU A 62 -29.92 2.27 -18.25
N SER A 63 -29.81 1.04 -17.75
CA SER A 63 -28.65 0.18 -17.95
C SER A 63 -28.97 -0.93 -18.97
N GLU A 64 -27.98 -1.29 -19.76
CA GLU A 64 -28.05 -2.36 -20.75
C GLU A 64 -27.13 -3.51 -20.31
N ASP A 65 -27.69 -4.70 -20.05
CA ASP A 65 -26.95 -5.86 -19.53
C ASP A 65 -26.04 -5.50 -18.32
N GLY A 66 -26.58 -4.75 -17.36
CA GLY A 66 -25.87 -4.32 -16.15
C GLY A 66 -24.76 -3.29 -16.38
N ALA A 67 -24.60 -2.79 -17.60
CA ALA A 67 -23.73 -1.66 -17.89
C ALA A 67 -24.51 -0.34 -17.83
N LEU A 68 -24.14 0.52 -16.88
CA LEU A 68 -24.74 1.84 -16.69
C LEU A 68 -23.82 2.91 -17.28
N ARG A 69 -24.37 3.81 -18.09
CA ARG A 69 -23.66 4.94 -18.71
C ARG A 69 -24.15 6.24 -18.11
N VAL A 70 -23.28 6.92 -17.38
CA VAL A 70 -23.62 8.18 -16.69
C VAL A 70 -22.98 9.33 -17.44
N TRP A 71 -23.82 10.27 -17.90
CA TRP A 71 -23.42 11.47 -18.65
C TRP A 71 -23.39 12.69 -17.74
N TYR A 72 -22.49 13.62 -18.02
CA TYR A 72 -22.37 14.89 -17.27
C TYR A 72 -22.60 16.14 -18.13
N GLU A 73 -22.98 15.97 -19.40
CA GLU A 73 -23.18 17.10 -20.33
C GLU A 73 -24.31 18.03 -19.85
N ASP A 74 -25.41 17.45 -19.36
CA ASP A 74 -26.58 18.20 -18.90
C ASP A 74 -26.45 18.79 -17.48
N VAL A 75 -25.26 18.68 -16.86
CA VAL A 75 -24.94 19.27 -15.54
C VAL A 75 -24.06 20.51 -15.71
N ASP A 76 -23.59 20.78 -16.93
CA ASP A 76 -22.79 21.94 -17.32
C ASP A 76 -21.58 22.16 -16.40
N VAL A 77 -20.63 21.23 -16.47
CA VAL A 77 -19.37 21.28 -15.70
C VAL A 77 -18.25 21.79 -16.60
N ASP A 78 -17.63 22.92 -16.23
CA ASP A 78 -16.44 23.44 -16.92
C ASP A 78 -15.16 22.69 -16.48
N TRP A 79 -14.99 21.50 -17.06
CA TRP A 79 -13.84 20.63 -16.80
C TRP A 79 -12.50 21.24 -17.19
N ASP A 80 -12.48 22.15 -18.16
CA ASP A 80 -11.26 22.76 -18.68
C ASP A 80 -10.79 23.89 -17.76
N ALA A 81 -11.71 24.75 -17.29
CA ALA A 81 -11.38 25.74 -16.26
C ALA A 81 -10.90 25.07 -14.97
N LEU A 82 -11.59 24.00 -14.51
CA LEU A 82 -11.19 23.26 -13.31
C LEU A 82 -9.75 22.71 -13.43
N GLN A 83 -9.35 22.20 -14.59
CA GLN A 83 -7.98 21.72 -14.79
C GLN A 83 -6.97 22.83 -14.95
N ALA A 84 -7.31 23.89 -15.69
CA ALA A 84 -6.40 25.01 -15.92
C ALA A 84 -6.03 25.69 -14.59
N HIS A 85 -7.00 25.87 -13.69
CA HIS A 85 -6.79 26.57 -12.42
C HIS A 85 -6.36 25.65 -11.27
N HIS A 86 -6.87 24.42 -11.20
CA HIS A 86 -6.69 23.54 -10.04
C HIS A 86 -6.01 22.21 -10.37
N GLY A 87 -5.61 22.01 -11.63
CA GLY A 87 -4.99 20.78 -12.12
C GLY A 87 -5.84 19.54 -11.81
N TRP A 88 -5.14 18.42 -11.54
CA TRP A 88 -5.79 17.17 -11.16
C TRP A 88 -6.61 17.25 -9.86
N ALA A 89 -6.45 18.26 -9.02
CA ALA A 89 -7.24 18.40 -7.79
C ALA A 89 -8.66 18.92 -8.06
N GLY A 90 -8.82 19.81 -9.05
CA GLY A 90 -10.14 20.37 -9.41
C GLY A 90 -11.07 19.39 -10.12
N ARG A 91 -10.51 18.41 -10.84
CA ARG A 91 -11.28 17.42 -11.60
C ARG A 91 -11.75 16.21 -10.79
N ARG A 92 -11.44 16.14 -9.49
CA ARG A 92 -11.76 14.97 -8.65
C ARG A 92 -13.16 15.06 -8.08
N GLY A 93 -13.96 14.05 -8.39
CA GLY A 93 -15.28 13.92 -7.81
C GLY A 93 -15.75 12.48 -7.66
N VAL A 94 -16.96 12.36 -7.11
CA VAL A 94 -17.74 11.12 -7.06
C VAL A 94 -19.13 11.37 -7.61
N ALA A 95 -19.77 10.31 -8.05
CA ALA A 95 -21.17 10.28 -8.44
C ALA A 95 -21.82 9.00 -7.89
N TYR A 96 -23.14 8.99 -7.90
CA TYR A 96 -23.94 7.92 -7.32
C TYR A 96 -24.97 7.39 -8.32
N ALA A 97 -25.32 6.11 -8.15
CA ALA A 97 -26.45 5.49 -8.82
C ALA A 97 -27.26 4.69 -7.79
N TYR A 98 -28.58 4.83 -7.79
CA TYR A 98 -29.50 4.19 -6.86
C TYR A 98 -30.55 3.37 -7.61
N ALA A 99 -30.89 2.21 -7.05
CA ALA A 99 -32.01 1.42 -7.51
C ALA A 99 -32.62 0.57 -6.38
N GLU A 100 -33.86 0.18 -6.57
CA GLU A 100 -34.53 -0.83 -5.76
C GLU A 100 -34.77 -2.08 -6.60
N LEU A 101 -34.55 -3.24 -6.01
CA LEU A 101 -34.71 -4.54 -6.65
C LEU A 101 -35.62 -5.42 -5.81
N GLU A 102 -36.77 -5.80 -6.36
CA GLU A 102 -37.65 -6.79 -5.77
C GLU A 102 -37.13 -8.20 -6.00
N VAL A 103 -36.99 -8.97 -4.92
CA VAL A 103 -36.46 -10.33 -4.96
C VAL A 103 -37.42 -11.25 -4.22
N ARG A 104 -37.91 -12.29 -4.90
CA ARG A 104 -38.65 -13.38 -4.25
C ARG A 104 -37.67 -14.38 -3.64
N GLY A 105 -37.80 -14.60 -2.35
CA GLY A 105 -36.96 -15.50 -1.56
C GLY A 105 -35.57 -14.95 -1.29
N ARG A 106 -34.98 -15.42 -0.19
CA ARG A 106 -33.59 -15.13 0.16
C ARG A 106 -32.64 -15.80 -0.84
N ARG A 107 -31.70 -15.04 -1.41
CA ARG A 107 -30.76 -15.55 -2.43
C ARG A 107 -29.32 -15.17 -2.13
N ARG A 108 -28.41 -16.15 -2.22
CA ARG A 108 -26.96 -15.94 -2.19
C ARG A 108 -26.50 -15.51 -3.58
N THR A 109 -25.70 -14.46 -3.65
CA THR A 109 -25.22 -13.91 -4.92
C THR A 109 -23.77 -13.45 -4.83
N LEU A 110 -23.13 -13.34 -5.99
CA LEU A 110 -21.86 -12.64 -6.17
C LEU A 110 -22.14 -11.34 -6.93
N ILE A 111 -21.68 -10.21 -6.39
CA ILE A 111 -21.75 -8.92 -7.07
C ILE A 111 -20.46 -8.73 -7.87
N LEU A 112 -20.60 -8.58 -9.18
CA LEU A 112 -19.53 -8.15 -10.07
C LEU A 112 -19.64 -6.64 -10.29
N THR A 113 -18.53 -5.93 -10.08
CA THR A 113 -18.44 -4.50 -10.33
C THR A 113 -17.30 -4.17 -11.29
N ASP A 114 -17.44 -3.09 -12.07
CA ASP A 114 -16.40 -2.45 -12.87
C ASP A 114 -16.49 -0.94 -12.67
N LYS A 115 -15.38 -0.31 -12.25
CA LYS A 115 -15.28 1.14 -11.95
C LYS A 115 -16.23 1.64 -10.85
N VAL A 116 -16.76 0.76 -10.01
CA VAL A 116 -17.56 1.09 -8.81
C VAL A 116 -16.67 0.91 -7.59
N GLY A 117 -16.34 1.99 -6.90
CA GLY A 117 -15.39 1.93 -5.79
C GLY A 117 -15.98 1.35 -4.51
N ALA A 118 -17.26 1.58 -4.28
CA ALA A 118 -18.04 1.02 -3.18
C ALA A 118 -19.51 0.94 -3.59
N PHE A 119 -20.26 0.06 -2.95
CA PHE A 119 -21.71 0.00 -3.07
C PHE A 119 -22.36 -0.32 -1.73
N TRP A 120 -23.59 0.11 -1.53
CA TRP A 120 -24.40 -0.22 -0.37
C TRP A 120 -25.51 -1.15 -0.81
N LEU A 121 -25.71 -2.22 -0.05
CA LEU A 121 -26.86 -3.11 -0.16
C LEU A 121 -27.60 -3.08 1.17
N ASN A 122 -28.83 -2.57 1.15
CA ASN A 122 -29.66 -2.40 2.36
C ASN A 122 -28.93 -1.65 3.48
N GLY A 123 -28.23 -0.57 3.12
CA GLY A 123 -27.48 0.30 4.05
C GLY A 123 -26.11 -0.24 4.49
N ARG A 124 -25.71 -1.45 4.08
CA ARG A 124 -24.37 -2.00 4.38
C ARG A 124 -23.40 -1.77 3.24
N MET A 125 -22.23 -1.22 3.53
CA MET A 125 -21.19 -0.88 2.54
C MET A 125 -20.32 -2.08 2.18
N TYR A 126 -20.09 -2.26 0.88
CA TYR A 126 -19.19 -3.25 0.31
C TYR A 126 -18.16 -2.58 -0.59
N TYR A 127 -16.94 -3.12 -0.61
CA TYR A 127 -15.88 -2.63 -1.47
C TYR A 127 -16.07 -3.16 -2.90
N GLY A 128 -15.94 -2.31 -3.91
CA GLY A 128 -16.06 -2.70 -5.33
C GLY A 128 -14.73 -2.63 -6.09
N ASP A 129 -14.81 -2.78 -7.41
CA ASP A 129 -13.69 -2.59 -8.34
C ASP A 129 -13.42 -1.10 -8.61
N VAL A 130 -12.40 -0.55 -7.93
CA VAL A 130 -11.95 0.84 -8.14
C VAL A 130 -11.10 1.04 -9.41
N TYR A 131 -10.50 0.00 -9.99
CA TYR A 131 -9.55 0.13 -11.11
C TYR A 131 -10.24 -0.05 -12.47
N GLY A 132 -11.27 -0.88 -12.48
CA GLY A 132 -12.03 -1.30 -13.62
C GLY A 132 -11.41 -2.46 -14.39
N TYR A 133 -12.28 -3.19 -15.09
CA TYR A 133 -11.98 -4.45 -15.77
C TYR A 133 -10.87 -4.32 -16.84
N ARG A 134 -10.77 -3.15 -17.49
CA ARG A 134 -9.77 -2.88 -18.54
C ARG A 134 -8.33 -2.70 -18.03
N ARG A 135 -8.11 -2.53 -16.71
CA ARG A 135 -6.81 -2.10 -16.16
C ARG A 135 -6.10 -3.13 -15.28
N GLY A 136 -6.57 -4.38 -15.25
CA GLY A 136 -5.88 -5.47 -14.58
C GLY A 136 -6.74 -6.72 -14.48
N LYS A 137 -6.10 -7.89 -14.42
CA LYS A 137 -6.73 -9.22 -14.41
C LYS A 137 -7.71 -9.46 -13.23
N VAL A 138 -7.90 -8.52 -12.32
CA VAL A 138 -8.66 -8.72 -11.09
C VAL A 138 -10.15 -8.45 -11.34
N ARG A 139 -10.98 -9.50 -11.33
CA ARG A 139 -12.43 -9.34 -11.20
C ARG A 139 -12.84 -9.45 -9.74
N THR A 140 -13.55 -8.45 -9.24
CA THR A 140 -14.08 -8.45 -7.88
C THR A 140 -15.46 -9.08 -7.86
N PHE A 141 -15.57 -10.26 -7.24
CA PHE A 141 -16.84 -10.96 -7.00
C PHE A 141 -17.16 -10.91 -5.51
N VAL A 142 -18.03 -9.99 -5.10
CA VAL A 142 -18.35 -9.78 -3.68
C VAL A 142 -19.51 -10.68 -3.27
N PRO A 143 -19.33 -11.64 -2.34
CA PRO A 143 -20.43 -12.47 -1.86
C PRO A 143 -21.38 -11.64 -1.00
N VAL A 144 -22.65 -11.61 -1.38
CA VAL A 144 -23.74 -10.94 -0.66
C VAL A 144 -24.99 -11.80 -0.60
N VAL A 145 -25.97 -11.36 0.18
CA VAL A 145 -27.27 -12.00 0.28
C VAL A 145 -28.36 -10.98 -0.01
N LEU A 146 -29.19 -11.29 -1.01
CA LEU A 146 -30.43 -10.59 -1.27
C LEU A 146 -31.50 -11.13 -0.34
N ARG A 147 -32.24 -10.22 0.30
CA ARG A 147 -33.36 -10.54 1.18
C ARG A 147 -34.62 -10.74 0.34
N ASP A 148 -35.59 -11.45 0.90
CA ASP A 148 -36.94 -11.46 0.33
C ASP A 148 -37.54 -10.04 0.40
N GLY A 149 -38.24 -9.64 -0.67
CA GLY A 149 -38.78 -8.28 -0.86
C GLY A 149 -37.78 -7.29 -1.44
N THR A 150 -37.96 -6.01 -1.08
CA THR A 150 -37.19 -4.88 -1.63
C THR A 150 -35.75 -4.88 -1.14
N ASN A 151 -34.80 -4.89 -2.07
CA ASN A 151 -33.39 -4.68 -1.81
C ASN A 151 -32.93 -3.34 -2.38
N ARG A 152 -32.34 -2.49 -1.55
CA ARG A 152 -31.89 -1.15 -1.94
C ARG A 152 -30.40 -1.14 -2.26
N ILE A 153 -30.06 -0.58 -3.41
CA ILE A 153 -28.69 -0.58 -3.96
C ILE A 153 -28.27 0.87 -4.20
N LEU A 154 -27.13 1.27 -3.65
CA LEU A 154 -26.47 2.54 -3.95
C LEU A 154 -25.04 2.27 -4.43
N LEU A 155 -24.66 2.77 -5.60
CA LEU A 155 -23.31 2.68 -6.14
C LEU A 155 -22.59 4.00 -5.92
N LYS A 156 -21.30 3.96 -5.56
CA LYS A 156 -20.41 5.13 -5.55
C LYS A 156 -19.23 4.89 -6.47
N PHE A 157 -19.01 5.82 -7.39
CA PHE A 157 -17.94 5.73 -8.39
C PHE A 157 -17.25 7.07 -8.60
N GLY A 158 -15.97 7.00 -8.95
CA GLY A 158 -15.15 8.19 -9.16
C GLY A 158 -15.44 8.84 -10.50
N VAL A 159 -15.47 10.17 -10.50
CA VAL A 159 -15.56 11.02 -11.70
C VAL A 159 -14.20 11.65 -11.95
N TRP A 160 -13.76 11.57 -13.19
CA TRP A 160 -12.48 12.07 -13.66
C TRP A 160 -12.75 12.83 -14.94
N GLY A 161 -13.07 14.11 -14.82
CA GLY A 161 -13.27 14.93 -16.00
C GLY A 161 -12.02 14.98 -16.87
N GLY A 162 -12.22 15.08 -18.17
CA GLY A 162 -11.17 15.28 -19.14
C GLY A 162 -11.77 15.31 -20.54
N VAL A 163 -11.04 15.90 -21.49
CA VAL A 163 -11.48 16.09 -22.89
C VAL A 163 -11.97 14.79 -23.56
N TRP A 164 -11.59 13.61 -23.01
CA TRP A 164 -11.86 12.28 -23.55
C TRP A 164 -12.88 11.42 -22.78
N GLU A 165 -13.31 11.81 -21.56
CA GLU A 165 -14.26 11.04 -20.74
C GLU A 165 -15.48 11.89 -20.34
N LYS A 166 -16.34 12.24 -21.32
CA LYS A 166 -17.64 12.90 -21.09
C LYS A 166 -18.71 11.96 -20.51
N GLU A 167 -18.46 10.66 -20.60
CA GLU A 167 -19.32 9.57 -20.15
C GLU A 167 -18.54 8.68 -19.19
N ARG A 168 -19.20 8.23 -18.12
CA ARG A 168 -18.71 7.15 -17.26
C ARG A 168 -19.52 5.88 -17.46
N LYS A 169 -18.91 4.90 -18.13
CA LYS A 169 -19.42 3.52 -18.15
C LYS A 169 -18.96 2.75 -16.91
N ILE A 170 -19.92 2.23 -16.13
CA ILE A 170 -19.71 1.33 -15.00
C ILE A 170 -20.48 0.01 -15.22
N ILE A 171 -20.07 -1.06 -14.54
CA ILE A 171 -20.79 -2.34 -14.58
C ILE A 171 -21.21 -2.73 -13.17
N PHE A 172 -22.45 -3.16 -13.01
CA PHE A 172 -22.99 -3.79 -11.82
C PHE A 172 -23.85 -4.99 -12.21
N LYS A 173 -23.39 -6.19 -11.88
CA LYS A 173 -24.10 -7.45 -12.17
C LYS A 173 -24.27 -8.27 -10.91
N ILE A 174 -25.45 -8.86 -10.75
CA ILE A 174 -25.79 -9.75 -9.64
C ILE A 174 -25.81 -11.18 -10.19
N LEU A 175 -24.93 -12.03 -9.68
CA LEU A 175 -24.75 -13.40 -10.15
C LEU A 175 -25.26 -14.37 -9.09
N PRO A 176 -26.39 -15.08 -9.29
CA PRO A 176 -26.83 -16.14 -8.38
C PRO A 176 -25.76 -17.21 -8.19
N VAL A 177 -25.61 -17.71 -6.95
CA VAL A 177 -24.63 -18.75 -6.62
C VAL A 177 -25.23 -19.86 -5.75
N HIS A 178 -25.04 -21.10 -6.17
CA HIS A 178 -25.57 -22.28 -5.46
C HIS A 178 -24.47 -23.03 -4.72
N GLU A 179 -23.25 -23.02 -5.26
CA GLU A 179 -22.09 -23.64 -4.68
C GLU A 179 -21.69 -22.91 -3.38
N PRO A 180 -21.36 -23.65 -2.31
CA PRO A 180 -20.92 -23.02 -1.06
C PRO A 180 -19.55 -22.35 -1.19
N LEU A 181 -18.70 -22.87 -2.07
CA LEU A 181 -17.33 -22.44 -2.28
C LEU A 181 -17.10 -22.20 -3.78
N VAL A 182 -16.53 -21.04 -4.13
CA VAL A 182 -16.31 -20.64 -5.52
C VAL A 182 -14.85 -20.22 -5.73
N PHE A 183 -14.25 -20.61 -6.85
CA PHE A 183 -12.96 -20.10 -7.29
C PHE A 183 -13.12 -18.80 -8.07
N ASN A 184 -12.27 -17.81 -7.79
CA ASN A 184 -12.08 -16.65 -8.67
C ASN A 184 -10.83 -16.84 -9.54
N ILE A 185 -10.98 -17.57 -10.65
CA ILE A 185 -9.87 -17.87 -11.57
C ILE A 185 -9.34 -16.63 -12.30
N SER A 186 -10.10 -15.54 -12.31
CA SER A 186 -9.65 -14.30 -12.96
C SER A 186 -8.44 -13.68 -12.24
N ASP A 187 -8.31 -13.86 -10.92
CA ASP A 187 -7.25 -13.24 -10.12
C ASP A 187 -6.27 -14.25 -9.50
N VAL A 188 -5.71 -15.13 -10.32
CA VAL A 188 -4.67 -16.07 -9.88
C VAL A 188 -3.27 -15.47 -10.03
N THR A 189 -2.45 -15.59 -8.99
CA THR A 189 -1.00 -15.33 -9.03
C THR A 189 -0.29 -16.66 -9.22
N VAL A 190 0.40 -16.84 -10.35
CA VAL A 190 1.06 -18.11 -10.71
C VAL A 190 2.32 -17.80 -11.51
N PRO A 191 3.46 -18.48 -11.24
CA PRO A 191 4.65 -18.32 -12.07
C PRO A 191 4.39 -18.82 -13.49
N ASP A 192 5.17 -18.35 -14.45
CA ASP A 192 5.27 -19.00 -15.74
C ASP A 192 6.11 -20.29 -15.59
N ALA A 193 5.88 -21.26 -16.47
CA ALA A 193 6.73 -22.42 -16.65
C ALA A 193 7.86 -22.08 -17.62
N VAL A 194 9.11 -22.26 -17.22
CA VAL A 194 10.28 -22.05 -18.10
C VAL A 194 10.74 -23.39 -18.65
N ARG A 195 10.91 -23.52 -19.96
CA ARG A 195 11.35 -24.77 -20.59
C ARG A 195 12.74 -25.17 -20.11
N GLY A 196 12.91 -26.45 -19.82
CA GLY A 196 14.14 -27.00 -19.22
C GLY A 196 14.24 -26.84 -17.70
N GLU A 197 13.37 -26.03 -17.07
CA GLU A 197 13.39 -25.77 -15.63
C GLU A 197 12.32 -26.55 -14.87
N VAL A 198 12.57 -26.80 -13.59
CA VAL A 198 11.59 -27.35 -12.64
C VAL A 198 10.86 -26.18 -11.98
N ILE A 199 9.52 -26.24 -11.94
CA ILE A 199 8.77 -25.31 -11.09
C ILE A 199 8.79 -25.88 -9.67
N GLU A 200 9.36 -25.14 -8.73
CA GLU A 200 9.25 -25.39 -7.30
C GLU A 200 9.00 -24.06 -6.57
N GLY A 201 7.73 -23.67 -6.51
CA GLY A 201 7.38 -22.32 -6.10
C GLY A 201 6.01 -22.23 -5.45
N TRP A 202 5.47 -21.00 -5.49
CA TRP A 202 4.19 -20.66 -4.89
C TRP A 202 3.23 -20.12 -5.94
N MET A 203 1.95 -20.41 -5.78
CA MET A 203 0.85 -19.73 -6.44
C MET A 203 -0.14 -19.24 -5.38
N ALA A 204 -1.04 -18.33 -5.74
CA ALA A 204 -2.17 -18.00 -4.89
C ALA A 204 -3.46 -17.85 -5.69
N ILE A 205 -4.54 -18.41 -5.15
CA ILE A 205 -5.85 -18.49 -5.80
C ILE A 205 -6.95 -17.97 -4.86
N PRO A 206 -7.81 -17.05 -5.31
CA PRO A 206 -8.92 -16.59 -4.49
C PRO A 206 -10.04 -17.63 -4.39
N LEU A 207 -10.39 -17.96 -3.16
CA LEU A 207 -11.53 -18.78 -2.76
C LEU A 207 -12.59 -17.90 -2.10
N ILE A 208 -13.85 -18.11 -2.47
CA ILE A 208 -14.99 -17.36 -1.96
C ILE A 208 -15.88 -18.30 -1.16
N ASN A 209 -16.08 -18.01 0.13
CA ASN A 209 -17.19 -18.59 0.88
C ASN A 209 -18.46 -17.81 0.53
N ALA A 210 -19.33 -18.39 -0.28
CA ALA A 210 -20.58 -17.78 -0.70
C ALA A 210 -21.74 -18.06 0.28
N THR A 211 -21.50 -18.76 1.39
CA THR A 211 -22.52 -19.13 2.37
C THR A 211 -22.62 -18.11 3.51
N GLU A 212 -23.75 -18.15 4.21
CA GLU A 212 -24.03 -17.37 5.43
C GLU A 212 -23.46 -18.03 6.69
N VAL A 213 -22.76 -19.17 6.54
CA VAL A 213 -22.16 -19.93 7.64
C VAL A 213 -20.65 -20.07 7.42
N PRO A 214 -19.86 -20.25 8.50
CA PRO A 214 -18.43 -20.50 8.34
C PRO A 214 -18.19 -21.86 7.68
N LEU A 215 -17.25 -21.92 6.74
CA LEU A 215 -16.75 -23.19 6.21
C LEU A 215 -15.57 -23.68 7.05
N ARG A 216 -15.58 -24.98 7.37
CA ARG A 216 -14.54 -25.64 8.18
C ARG A 216 -13.86 -26.75 7.38
N LYS A 217 -12.63 -27.10 7.80
CA LYS A 217 -11.81 -28.17 7.19
C LYS A 217 -11.61 -27.99 5.68
N VAL A 218 -11.60 -26.75 5.20
CA VAL A 218 -11.39 -26.44 3.77
C VAL A 218 -9.97 -26.87 3.38
N ARG A 219 -9.87 -27.72 2.35
CA ARG A 219 -8.61 -28.20 1.77
C ARG A 219 -8.53 -27.81 0.31
N LEU A 220 -7.35 -27.37 -0.12
CA LEU A 220 -7.07 -27.00 -1.49
C LEU A 220 -5.95 -27.88 -2.03
N ARG A 221 -6.22 -28.62 -3.10
CA ARG A 221 -5.26 -29.46 -3.82
C ARG A 221 -4.94 -28.86 -5.17
N VAL A 222 -3.67 -28.93 -5.54
CA VAL A 222 -3.14 -28.38 -6.80
C VAL A 222 -2.29 -29.46 -7.48
N GLY A 223 -2.41 -29.57 -8.80
CA GLY A 223 -1.72 -30.57 -9.60
C GLY A 223 -2.28 -31.99 -9.42
N GLY A 224 -1.42 -32.99 -9.62
CA GLY A 224 -1.81 -34.41 -9.58
C GLY A 224 -2.06 -35.05 -10.95
N ASP A 225 -1.57 -34.43 -12.01
CA ASP A 225 -1.60 -34.93 -13.38
C ASP A 225 -0.20 -35.42 -13.83
N GLU A 226 0.01 -35.51 -15.14
CA GLU A 226 1.27 -35.93 -15.78
C GLU A 226 2.39 -34.88 -15.67
N VAL A 227 2.06 -33.60 -15.50
CA VAL A 227 3.03 -32.49 -15.49
C VAL A 227 3.32 -32.01 -14.06
N PHE A 228 2.27 -31.83 -13.28
CA PHE A 228 2.30 -31.23 -11.95
C PHE A 228 2.17 -32.27 -10.85
N ARG A 229 3.09 -32.23 -9.89
CA ARG A 229 3.02 -33.02 -8.67
C ARG A 229 1.88 -32.49 -7.79
N ARG A 230 1.14 -33.41 -7.18
CA ARG A 230 0.06 -33.06 -6.25
C ARG A 230 0.63 -32.39 -5.00
N THR A 231 0.10 -31.22 -4.66
CA THR A 231 0.31 -30.52 -3.38
C THR A 231 -1.04 -30.29 -2.69
N GLU A 232 -1.02 -30.09 -1.38
CA GLU A 232 -2.22 -29.81 -0.57
C GLU A 232 -1.95 -28.69 0.44
N THR A 233 -2.88 -27.75 0.55
CA THR A 233 -2.91 -26.69 1.57
C THR A 233 -4.18 -26.82 2.41
N VAL A 234 -4.03 -26.79 3.73
CA VAL A 234 -5.16 -26.71 4.67
C VAL A 234 -5.49 -25.24 4.92
N VAL A 235 -6.65 -24.79 4.45
CA VAL A 235 -7.18 -23.44 4.73
C VAL A 235 -7.83 -23.40 6.11
N GLY A 236 -8.46 -24.50 6.52
CA GLY A 236 -8.99 -24.67 7.88
C GLY A 236 -10.33 -23.98 8.10
N PHE A 237 -10.37 -22.65 8.23
CA PHE A 237 -11.58 -21.88 8.55
C PHE A 237 -11.74 -20.70 7.59
N MET A 238 -12.94 -20.55 7.02
CA MET A 238 -13.33 -19.39 6.22
C MET A 238 -14.62 -18.78 6.77
N PRO A 239 -14.63 -17.51 7.22
CA PRO A 239 -15.86 -16.88 7.68
C PRO A 239 -16.93 -16.77 6.58
N PRO A 240 -18.21 -16.62 6.94
CA PRO A 240 -19.30 -16.37 6.00
C PRO A 240 -19.00 -15.22 5.05
N LEU A 241 -19.41 -15.33 3.78
CA LEU A 241 -19.37 -14.23 2.81
C LEU A 241 -17.98 -13.55 2.72
N THR A 242 -16.92 -14.35 2.61
CA THR A 242 -15.53 -13.87 2.52
C THR A 242 -14.84 -14.31 1.24
N ILE A 243 -13.80 -13.55 0.88
CA ILE A 243 -12.84 -13.88 -0.18
C ILE A 243 -11.47 -13.99 0.47
N GLN A 244 -10.74 -15.08 0.21
CA GLN A 244 -9.36 -15.27 0.66
C GLN A 244 -8.50 -15.76 -0.51
N LYS A 245 -7.42 -15.02 -0.83
CA LYS A 245 -6.43 -15.43 -1.84
C LYS A 245 -5.38 -16.35 -1.21
N VAL A 246 -5.63 -17.65 -1.30
CA VAL A 246 -4.91 -18.69 -0.54
C VAL A 246 -3.56 -19.01 -1.19
N PRO A 247 -2.43 -18.89 -0.47
CA PRO A 247 -1.13 -19.38 -0.91
C PRO A 247 -1.08 -20.92 -0.99
N VAL A 248 -0.54 -21.45 -2.09
CA VAL A 248 -0.38 -22.89 -2.32
C VAL A 248 0.94 -23.18 -3.02
N ARG A 249 1.56 -24.31 -2.70
CA ARG A 249 2.76 -24.79 -3.41
C ARG A 249 2.39 -25.31 -4.80
N VAL A 250 3.18 -24.98 -5.81
CA VAL A 250 3.10 -25.56 -7.14
C VAL A 250 4.44 -26.23 -7.47
N LYS A 251 4.38 -27.47 -7.94
CA LYS A 251 5.57 -28.26 -8.27
C LYS A 251 5.38 -29.07 -9.54
N THR A 252 6.32 -29.04 -10.48
CA THR A 252 6.34 -29.98 -11.61
C THR A 252 7.00 -31.29 -11.21
N ARG A 253 6.71 -32.38 -11.93
CA ARG A 253 7.32 -33.70 -11.69
C ARG A 253 8.79 -33.76 -12.11
N GLY A 254 9.18 -32.92 -13.06
CA GLY A 254 10.53 -32.75 -13.58
C GLY A 254 10.64 -31.44 -14.35
N ALA A 255 11.68 -31.35 -15.18
CA ALA A 255 11.86 -30.21 -16.08
C ALA A 255 10.67 -30.09 -17.06
N VAL A 256 10.28 -28.86 -17.39
CA VAL A 256 9.21 -28.61 -18.35
C VAL A 256 9.74 -28.83 -19.78
N THR A 257 9.26 -29.88 -20.47
CA THR A 257 9.71 -30.28 -21.82
C THR A 257 8.60 -30.23 -22.88
N THR A 258 7.55 -29.45 -22.65
CA THR A 258 6.40 -29.36 -23.56
C THR A 258 6.64 -28.39 -24.72
N GLU A 259 6.09 -28.69 -25.90
CA GLU A 259 6.03 -27.75 -27.03
C GLU A 259 4.89 -26.74 -26.95
N LYS A 260 3.94 -26.93 -26.01
CA LYS A 260 2.79 -26.04 -25.83
C LYS A 260 3.20 -24.73 -25.17
N ASP A 261 2.57 -23.62 -25.59
CA ASP A 261 2.75 -22.30 -24.97
C ASP A 261 1.95 -22.12 -23.66
N THR A 262 1.09 -23.08 -23.32
CA THR A 262 0.29 -23.05 -22.09
C THR A 262 0.09 -24.46 -21.56
N LEU A 263 0.27 -24.60 -20.24
CA LEU A 263 -0.09 -25.76 -19.43
C LEU A 263 -1.34 -25.41 -18.62
N PHE A 264 -2.15 -26.42 -18.29
CA PHE A 264 -3.35 -26.23 -17.48
C PHE A 264 -3.17 -26.95 -16.15
N LEU A 265 -3.03 -26.19 -15.07
CA LEU A 265 -2.83 -26.69 -13.72
C LEU A 265 -4.18 -27.03 -13.07
N PRO A 266 -4.46 -28.31 -12.75
CA PRO A 266 -5.68 -28.69 -12.06
C PRO A 266 -5.72 -28.14 -10.63
N VAL A 267 -6.87 -27.62 -10.21
CA VAL A 267 -7.11 -27.18 -8.83
C VAL A 267 -8.42 -27.76 -8.31
N VAL A 268 -8.41 -28.25 -7.07
CA VAL A 268 -9.58 -28.87 -6.43
C VAL A 268 -9.68 -28.37 -5.00
N ALA A 269 -10.80 -27.72 -4.67
CA ALA A 269 -11.14 -27.38 -3.29
C ALA A 269 -12.16 -28.36 -2.74
N GLU A 270 -11.98 -28.78 -1.50
CA GLU A 270 -12.86 -29.71 -0.78
C GLU A 270 -13.35 -29.07 0.52
N VAL A 271 -14.65 -29.19 0.76
CA VAL A 271 -15.32 -28.75 2.00
C VAL A 271 -16.47 -29.72 2.30
N ASP A 272 -16.48 -30.29 3.51
CA ASP A 272 -17.50 -31.24 3.98
C ASP A 272 -17.86 -32.35 2.96
N GLY A 273 -16.83 -32.94 2.34
CA GLY A 273 -16.98 -33.99 1.32
C GLY A 273 -17.40 -33.52 -0.06
N ARG A 274 -17.80 -32.25 -0.23
CA ARG A 274 -18.08 -31.64 -1.54
C ARG A 274 -16.77 -31.16 -2.18
N LYS A 275 -16.65 -31.40 -3.49
CA LYS A 275 -15.48 -30.99 -4.28
C LYS A 275 -15.89 -29.98 -5.35
N VAL A 276 -15.11 -28.92 -5.47
CA VAL A 276 -15.19 -27.95 -6.57
C VAL A 276 -13.86 -27.99 -7.29
N SER A 277 -13.88 -28.14 -8.61
CA SER A 277 -12.67 -28.24 -9.44
C SER A 277 -12.62 -27.13 -10.47
N SER A 278 -11.40 -26.73 -10.83
CA SER A 278 -11.13 -25.81 -11.93
C SER A 278 -9.74 -26.07 -12.52
N VAL A 279 -9.34 -25.28 -13.50
CA VAL A 279 -8.01 -25.31 -14.10
C VAL A 279 -7.44 -23.89 -14.17
N VAL A 280 -6.14 -23.77 -13.90
CA VAL A 280 -5.41 -22.50 -13.97
C VAL A 280 -4.46 -22.54 -15.16
N PRO A 281 -4.54 -21.60 -16.12
CA PRO A 281 -3.58 -21.53 -17.21
C PRO A 281 -2.22 -21.05 -16.71
N VAL A 282 -1.17 -21.79 -17.05
CA VAL A 282 0.24 -21.51 -16.77
C VAL A 282 0.94 -21.30 -18.10
N ARG A 283 1.44 -20.10 -18.37
CA ARG A 283 2.16 -19.81 -19.62
C ARG A 283 3.50 -20.55 -19.62
N VAL A 284 3.93 -21.00 -20.79
CA VAL A 284 5.26 -21.59 -21.00
C VAL A 284 6.14 -20.56 -21.71
N ARG A 285 7.37 -20.37 -21.23
CA ARG A 285 8.36 -19.43 -21.77
C ARG A 285 9.69 -20.13 -22.00
N ASN A 286 10.49 -19.63 -22.93
CA ASN A 286 11.89 -20.03 -23.07
C ASN A 286 12.78 -19.28 -22.09
N LEU A 287 13.96 -19.83 -21.78
CA LEU A 287 14.89 -19.23 -20.82
C LEU A 287 15.36 -17.84 -21.24
N GLU A 288 15.46 -17.56 -22.54
CA GLU A 288 15.88 -16.27 -23.08
C GLU A 288 14.76 -15.22 -23.12
N GLU A 289 13.52 -15.65 -22.92
CA GLU A 289 12.36 -14.77 -22.94
C GLU A 289 12.09 -14.15 -21.59
N GLY A 290 11.46 -12.97 -21.59
CA GLY A 290 10.87 -12.42 -20.37
C GLY A 290 9.82 -13.38 -19.79
N PHE A 291 9.96 -13.71 -18.50
CA PHE A 291 9.05 -14.61 -17.77
C PHE A 291 8.66 -14.03 -16.42
N ARG A 292 7.55 -14.53 -15.87
CA ARG A 292 7.05 -14.19 -14.55
C ARG A 292 7.37 -15.28 -13.54
N THR A 293 7.77 -14.89 -12.35
CA THR A 293 7.95 -15.80 -11.20
C THR A 293 7.28 -15.23 -9.95
N THR A 294 7.20 -16.03 -8.89
CA THR A 294 6.57 -15.69 -7.62
C THR A 294 7.52 -15.84 -6.43
N TYR A 295 7.14 -15.21 -5.32
CA TYR A 295 7.76 -15.34 -4.00
C TYR A 295 6.69 -15.14 -2.91
N VAL A 296 7.02 -15.48 -1.66
CA VAL A 296 6.16 -15.20 -0.51
C VAL A 296 6.71 -13.98 0.21
N SER A 297 5.90 -12.93 0.32
CA SER A 297 6.31 -11.72 1.02
C SER A 297 6.41 -11.99 2.52
N SER A 298 7.52 -11.56 3.12
CA SER A 298 7.79 -11.66 4.56
C SER A 298 6.83 -10.80 5.39
N VAL A 299 6.24 -9.78 4.78
CA VAL A 299 5.37 -8.80 5.43
C VAL A 299 4.02 -9.39 5.82
N ASP A 300 3.41 -10.18 4.94
CA ASP A 300 2.00 -10.62 5.09
C ASP A 300 1.77 -12.08 4.67
N SER A 301 2.83 -12.82 4.35
CA SER A 301 2.76 -14.21 3.88
C SER A 301 1.95 -14.41 2.59
N SER A 302 1.67 -13.34 1.85
CA SER A 302 0.99 -13.42 0.56
C SER A 302 1.96 -13.80 -0.55
N VAL A 303 1.45 -14.44 -1.60
CA VAL A 303 2.24 -14.73 -2.80
C VAL A 303 2.23 -13.51 -3.71
N GLN A 304 3.40 -12.93 -3.91
CA GLN A 304 3.63 -11.83 -4.85
C GLN A 304 4.33 -12.35 -6.11
N GLU A 305 4.28 -11.56 -7.17
CA GLU A 305 4.92 -11.90 -8.45
C GLU A 305 5.85 -10.78 -8.91
N PHE A 306 6.83 -11.12 -9.72
CA PHE A 306 7.67 -10.18 -10.45
C PHE A 306 8.05 -10.78 -11.79
N SER A 307 8.44 -9.92 -12.72
CA SER A 307 8.88 -10.34 -14.04
C SER A 307 10.40 -10.26 -14.14
N VAL A 308 11.02 -11.13 -14.92
CA VAL A 308 12.47 -11.18 -15.16
C VAL A 308 12.71 -11.21 -16.66
N LEU A 309 13.61 -10.35 -17.13
CA LEU A 309 14.21 -10.39 -18.46
C LEU A 309 15.70 -10.74 -18.28
N PRO A 310 16.10 -11.96 -18.65
CA PRO A 310 17.48 -12.40 -18.51
C PRO A 310 18.47 -11.61 -19.39
N PRO A 311 19.77 -11.67 -19.07
CA PRO A 311 20.80 -11.14 -19.94
C PRO A 311 20.74 -11.76 -21.34
N LYS A 312 21.18 -11.00 -22.34
CA LYS A 312 21.42 -11.58 -23.67
C LYS A 312 22.51 -12.66 -23.55
N ASP A 313 22.29 -13.81 -24.19
CA ASP A 313 23.21 -14.95 -24.16
C ASP A 313 23.49 -15.42 -22.71
N PHE A 314 22.42 -15.60 -21.92
CA PHE A 314 22.50 -15.89 -20.49
C PHE A 314 23.19 -17.23 -20.18
N HIS A 315 24.16 -17.19 -19.26
CA HIS A 315 24.82 -18.36 -18.69
C HIS A 315 24.60 -18.42 -17.17
N PRO A 316 24.10 -19.53 -16.60
CA PRO A 316 23.83 -19.65 -15.16
C PRO A 316 25.03 -19.36 -14.23
N GLU A 317 26.24 -19.67 -14.70
CA GLU A 317 27.49 -19.44 -13.95
C GLU A 317 28.05 -18.02 -14.06
N GLY A 318 27.49 -17.19 -14.94
CA GLY A 318 27.91 -15.81 -15.14
C GLY A 318 27.49 -14.91 -14.00
N THR A 319 28.33 -13.94 -13.63
CA THR A 319 27.99 -12.86 -12.70
C THR A 319 27.52 -11.64 -13.49
N TYR A 320 26.32 -11.14 -13.19
CA TYR A 320 25.68 -10.05 -13.93
C TYR A 320 25.27 -8.89 -13.01
N GLY A 321 25.14 -7.69 -13.57
CA GLY A 321 24.44 -6.60 -12.91
C GLY A 321 22.92 -6.83 -12.87
N LEU A 322 22.20 -5.93 -12.21
CA LEU A 322 20.75 -6.01 -12.10
C LEU A 322 20.11 -4.63 -12.19
N ILE A 323 19.12 -4.47 -13.07
CA ILE A 323 18.29 -3.26 -13.20
C ILE A 323 16.91 -3.57 -12.64
N LEU A 324 16.54 -2.94 -11.53
CA LEU A 324 15.16 -2.91 -11.03
C LEU A 324 14.38 -1.84 -11.82
N ALA A 325 13.46 -2.28 -12.68
CA ALA A 325 12.63 -1.43 -13.53
C ALA A 325 11.22 -1.28 -12.94
N LEU A 326 10.98 -0.18 -12.24
CA LEU A 326 9.72 0.14 -11.57
C LEU A 326 8.68 0.64 -12.59
N HIS A 327 7.46 0.08 -12.53
CA HIS A 327 6.38 0.40 -13.46
C HIS A 327 5.56 1.65 -13.10
N GLY A 328 4.96 2.24 -14.14
CA GLY A 328 3.99 3.34 -14.05
C GLY A 328 2.63 2.92 -13.49
N ALA A 329 1.76 3.89 -13.22
CA ALA A 329 0.42 3.62 -12.69
C ALA A 329 -0.42 2.82 -13.68
N SER A 330 -1.08 1.77 -13.21
CA SER A 330 -1.86 0.79 -13.99
C SER A 330 -1.07 -0.09 -14.97
N VAL A 331 0.26 -0.06 -14.93
CA VAL A 331 1.10 -0.80 -15.89
C VAL A 331 1.52 -2.15 -15.29
N PRO A 332 1.24 -3.30 -15.94
CA PRO A 332 1.76 -4.58 -15.49
C PRO A 332 3.28 -4.65 -15.60
N SER A 333 3.96 -5.28 -14.64
CA SER A 333 5.44 -5.37 -14.64
C SER A 333 6.00 -6.05 -15.91
N GLY A 334 5.33 -7.08 -16.42
CA GLY A 334 5.73 -7.75 -17.66
C GLY A 334 5.62 -6.87 -18.91
N TRP A 335 4.73 -5.88 -18.92
CA TRP A 335 4.66 -4.90 -20.02
C TRP A 335 5.87 -3.97 -19.98
N VAL A 336 6.27 -3.51 -18.80
CA VAL A 336 7.47 -2.68 -18.64
C VAL A 336 8.70 -3.40 -19.14
N LEU A 337 8.86 -4.69 -18.82
CA LEU A 337 9.99 -5.47 -19.34
C LEU A 337 9.97 -5.61 -20.86
N GLY A 338 8.80 -5.71 -21.47
CA GLY A 338 8.66 -5.70 -22.93
C GLY A 338 9.15 -4.41 -23.60
N CYS A 339 9.34 -3.33 -22.83
CA CYS A 339 9.91 -2.07 -23.32
C CYS A 339 11.45 -2.02 -23.26
N TYR A 340 12.12 -3.06 -22.75
CA TYR A 340 13.59 -3.16 -22.70
C TYR A 340 14.08 -4.23 -23.68
N ASP A 341 15.24 -4.00 -24.31
CA ASP A 341 16.01 -5.08 -24.92
C ASP A 341 16.83 -5.83 -23.86
N PRO A 342 17.07 -7.15 -24.03
CA PRO A 342 17.98 -7.91 -23.19
C PRO A 342 19.39 -7.31 -23.18
N LYS A 343 19.92 -7.08 -21.98
CA LYS A 343 21.27 -6.50 -21.82
C LYS A 343 22.30 -7.63 -21.73
N PRO A 344 23.46 -7.54 -22.38
CA PRO A 344 24.50 -8.56 -22.23
C PRO A 344 25.15 -8.56 -20.83
N TRP A 345 24.94 -7.51 -20.03
CA TRP A 345 25.64 -7.26 -18.77
C TRP A 345 24.73 -7.27 -17.52
N ALA A 346 23.41 -7.34 -17.68
CA ALA A 346 22.49 -7.29 -16.56
C ALA A 346 21.14 -7.97 -16.81
N PHE A 347 20.53 -8.44 -15.72
CA PHE A 347 19.11 -8.72 -15.66
C PHE A 347 18.30 -7.42 -15.66
N VAL A 348 17.14 -7.41 -16.31
CA VAL A 348 16.11 -6.37 -16.09
C VAL A 348 14.94 -7.02 -15.37
N VAL A 349 14.59 -6.49 -14.21
CA VAL A 349 13.62 -7.12 -13.31
C VAL A 349 12.52 -6.13 -12.99
N GLY A 350 11.26 -6.55 -13.15
CA GLY A 350 10.08 -5.74 -12.92
C GLY A 350 9.29 -6.20 -11.69
N PRO A 351 9.51 -5.60 -10.51
CA PRO A 351 8.62 -5.76 -9.35
C PRO A 351 7.20 -5.24 -9.67
N THR A 352 6.19 -5.64 -8.90
CA THR A 352 4.78 -5.29 -9.19
C THR A 352 4.17 -4.21 -8.31
N ASN A 353 4.89 -3.69 -7.31
CA ASN A 353 4.32 -2.74 -6.34
C ASN A 353 2.98 -3.27 -5.79
N ARG A 354 2.88 -4.57 -5.52
CA ARG A 354 1.64 -5.34 -5.25
C ARG A 354 0.66 -5.39 -6.43
N ARG A 355 0.06 -4.27 -6.84
CA ARG A 355 -1.10 -4.18 -7.76
C ARG A 355 -0.97 -2.98 -8.70
N PRO A 356 -1.87 -2.77 -9.69
CA PRO A 356 -1.64 -1.81 -10.78
C PRO A 356 -1.29 -0.37 -10.34
N TYR A 357 -1.86 0.12 -9.24
CA TYR A 357 -1.44 1.38 -8.58
C TYR A 357 -0.63 1.14 -7.31
N GLY A 358 -0.71 -0.10 -6.82
CA GLY A 358 0.01 -0.58 -5.66
C GLY A 358 -0.22 0.28 -4.44
N PHE A 359 0.86 0.91 -4.04
CA PHE A 359 0.87 1.96 -3.03
C PHE A 359 1.76 3.11 -3.50
N ASP A 360 1.73 3.43 -4.80
CA ASP A 360 2.56 4.49 -5.40
C ASP A 360 4.08 4.28 -5.16
N TRP A 361 4.55 3.04 -5.01
CA TRP A 361 5.92 2.70 -4.56
C TRP A 361 6.31 3.25 -3.19
N GLN A 362 5.31 3.65 -2.40
CA GLN A 362 5.38 3.98 -0.98
C GLN A 362 4.89 2.78 -0.17
N ASP A 363 4.97 2.84 1.16
CA ASP A 363 4.47 1.78 2.05
C ASP A 363 4.98 0.37 1.66
N TRP A 364 4.08 -0.61 1.46
CA TRP A 364 4.41 -1.95 0.96
C TRP A 364 5.01 -1.93 -0.44
N GLY A 365 4.63 -0.96 -1.26
CA GLY A 365 5.18 -0.76 -2.60
C GLY A 365 6.69 -0.52 -2.60
N ARG A 366 7.24 0.12 -1.56
CA ARG A 366 8.68 0.29 -1.37
C ARG A 366 9.40 -1.00 -0.98
N ILE A 367 8.71 -1.92 -0.30
CA ILE A 367 9.30 -3.17 0.18
C ILE A 367 9.46 -4.17 -0.97
N ASP A 368 8.50 -4.22 -1.89
CA ASP A 368 8.51 -5.14 -3.02
C ASP A 368 9.81 -5.13 -3.85
N PRO A 369 10.37 -3.99 -4.30
CA PRO A 369 11.64 -4.00 -5.04
C PRO A 369 12.81 -4.51 -4.20
N LEU A 370 12.78 -4.36 -2.87
CA LEU A 370 13.81 -4.87 -1.97
C LEU A 370 13.69 -6.40 -1.80
N GLU A 371 12.47 -6.92 -1.59
CA GLU A 371 12.24 -8.37 -1.55
C GLU A 371 12.60 -9.04 -2.89
N VAL A 372 12.31 -8.37 -4.01
CA VAL A 372 12.67 -8.85 -5.35
C VAL A 372 14.19 -8.83 -5.57
N LEU A 373 14.89 -7.79 -5.10
CA LEU A 373 16.36 -7.77 -5.13
C LEU A 373 16.95 -8.97 -4.39
N ASP A 374 16.43 -9.26 -3.20
CA ASP A 374 16.87 -10.40 -2.39
C ASP A 374 16.53 -11.74 -3.06
N GLU A 375 15.35 -11.87 -3.68
CA GLU A 375 14.99 -13.05 -4.49
C GLU A 375 15.94 -13.26 -5.66
N MET A 376 16.32 -12.19 -6.37
CA MET A 376 17.26 -12.28 -7.49
C MET A 376 18.66 -12.68 -7.04
N LYS A 377 19.15 -12.13 -5.93
CA LYS A 377 20.45 -12.53 -5.32
C LYS A 377 20.45 -13.98 -4.84
N ARG A 378 19.30 -14.51 -4.40
CA ARG A 378 19.17 -15.93 -4.02
C ARG A 378 19.21 -16.88 -5.23
N ARG A 379 18.69 -16.45 -6.38
CA ARG A 379 18.49 -17.31 -7.56
C ARG A 379 19.63 -17.24 -8.56
N TYR A 380 20.33 -16.10 -8.63
CA TYR A 380 21.33 -15.82 -9.65
C TYR A 380 22.57 -15.14 -9.05
N ARG A 381 23.71 -15.24 -9.74
CA ARG A 381 24.95 -14.56 -9.36
C ARG A 381 24.86 -13.08 -9.75
N ILE A 382 24.35 -12.26 -8.84
CA ILE A 382 24.23 -10.81 -9.03
C ILE A 382 25.43 -10.10 -8.40
N ASP A 383 26.09 -9.23 -9.15
CA ASP A 383 27.13 -8.33 -8.63
C ASP A 383 26.47 -7.28 -7.70
N PRO A 384 26.76 -7.29 -6.38
CA PRO A 384 26.13 -6.39 -5.42
C PRO A 384 26.54 -4.92 -5.64
N ASP A 385 27.62 -4.65 -6.38
CA ASP A 385 28.09 -3.30 -6.69
C ASP A 385 27.60 -2.81 -8.05
N ARG A 386 26.76 -3.59 -8.74
CA ARG A 386 26.12 -3.27 -10.03
C ARG A 386 24.61 -3.51 -9.99
N VAL A 387 23.99 -3.02 -8.93
CA VAL A 387 22.53 -2.96 -8.80
C VAL A 387 22.05 -1.54 -9.11
N TYR A 388 21.06 -1.42 -9.99
CA TYR A 388 20.55 -0.17 -10.52
C TYR A 388 19.04 -0.07 -10.32
N LEU A 389 18.52 1.15 -10.17
CA LEU A 389 17.10 1.41 -10.02
C LEU A 389 16.61 2.42 -11.06
N THR A 390 15.55 2.10 -11.78
CA THR A 390 14.94 2.99 -12.77
C THR A 390 13.43 2.79 -12.82
N GLY A 391 12.72 3.71 -13.47
CA GLY A 391 11.28 3.59 -13.68
C GLY A 391 10.69 4.83 -14.32
N HIS A 392 9.46 4.69 -14.85
CA HIS A 392 8.74 5.76 -15.53
C HIS A 392 7.45 6.14 -14.81
N SER A 393 7.09 7.44 -14.78
CA SER A 393 5.86 7.94 -14.15
C SER A 393 5.81 7.59 -12.65
N MET A 394 4.84 6.78 -12.22
CA MET A 394 4.81 6.21 -10.87
C MET A 394 6.12 5.48 -10.52
N GLY A 395 6.71 4.76 -11.47
CA GLY A 395 8.00 4.10 -11.29
C GLY A 395 9.17 5.08 -11.19
N GLY A 396 9.08 6.25 -11.84
CA GLY A 396 10.06 7.32 -11.68
C GLY A 396 9.98 7.95 -10.29
N HIS A 397 8.77 8.10 -9.75
CA HIS A 397 8.56 8.47 -8.35
C HIS A 397 9.12 7.41 -7.39
N GLY A 398 8.83 6.13 -7.64
CA GLY A 398 9.41 5.02 -6.90
C GLY A 398 10.93 4.98 -6.94
N THR A 399 11.54 5.38 -8.06
CA THR A 399 13.00 5.44 -8.21
C THR A 399 13.60 6.50 -7.28
N TRP A 400 13.00 7.69 -7.21
CA TRP A 400 13.38 8.69 -6.22
C TRP A 400 13.15 8.19 -4.79
N HIS A 401 11.99 7.61 -4.52
CA HIS A 401 11.63 7.16 -3.19
C HIS A 401 12.55 6.07 -2.67
N VAL A 402 12.62 4.92 -3.34
CA VAL A 402 13.42 3.79 -2.87
C VAL A 402 14.91 4.15 -2.90
N GLY A 403 15.37 4.85 -3.95
CA GLY A 403 16.77 5.24 -4.10
C GLY A 403 17.28 6.18 -3.00
N LEU A 404 16.50 7.19 -2.61
CA LEU A 404 16.92 8.15 -1.56
C LEU A 404 16.80 7.59 -0.14
N HIS A 405 15.99 6.55 0.08
CA HIS A 405 15.91 5.88 1.39
C HIS A 405 16.93 4.75 1.54
N HIS A 406 17.39 4.17 0.44
CA HIS A 406 18.38 3.10 0.42
C HIS A 406 19.53 3.40 -0.57
N PRO A 407 20.20 4.56 -0.45
CA PRO A 407 21.24 4.98 -1.41
C PRO A 407 22.44 4.04 -1.41
N ASP A 408 22.64 3.27 -0.34
CA ASP A 408 23.70 2.32 -0.14
C ASP A 408 23.49 0.97 -0.85
N LEU A 409 22.31 0.73 -1.44
CA LEU A 409 22.02 -0.49 -2.20
C LEU A 409 22.31 -0.37 -3.69
N PHE A 410 22.43 0.85 -4.23
CA PHE A 410 22.44 1.08 -5.67
C PHE A 410 23.74 1.72 -6.14
N ALA A 411 24.26 1.26 -7.27
CA ALA A 411 25.38 1.87 -7.97
C ALA A 411 24.97 3.18 -8.67
N ALA A 412 23.72 3.27 -9.13
CA ALA A 412 23.11 4.47 -9.67
C ALA A 412 21.58 4.33 -9.74
N ILE A 413 20.88 5.47 -9.80
CA ILE A 413 19.45 5.52 -10.08
C ILE A 413 19.14 6.36 -11.32
N ALA A 414 18.06 6.01 -12.03
CA ALA A 414 17.63 6.68 -13.24
C ALA A 414 16.11 6.94 -13.29
N PRO A 415 15.58 7.94 -12.57
CA PRO A 415 14.16 8.27 -12.61
C PRO A 415 13.77 8.90 -13.95
N SER A 416 12.70 8.39 -14.57
CA SER A 416 12.11 8.92 -15.82
C SER A 416 10.70 9.44 -15.59
N ALA A 417 10.40 10.67 -16.03
CA ALA A 417 9.07 11.28 -15.92
C ALA A 417 8.37 11.13 -14.56
N GLY A 418 9.14 11.11 -13.47
CA GLY A 418 8.65 10.77 -12.12
C GLY A 418 8.25 12.00 -11.32
N TRP A 419 7.11 11.93 -10.62
CA TRP A 419 6.76 12.97 -9.65
C TRP A 419 7.60 12.84 -8.36
N THR A 420 7.82 13.95 -7.69
CA THR A 420 8.63 13.99 -6.45
C THR A 420 7.83 13.56 -5.23
N SER A 421 6.59 14.04 -5.13
CA SER A 421 5.67 13.72 -4.04
C SER A 421 4.23 13.81 -4.52
N PHE A 422 3.37 12.94 -3.97
CA PHE A 422 2.00 12.79 -4.45
C PHE A 422 1.16 14.07 -4.24
N ASN A 423 1.44 14.82 -3.16
CA ASN A 423 0.74 16.07 -2.84
C ASN A 423 1.18 17.26 -3.69
N ILE A 424 2.31 17.19 -4.41
CA ILE A 424 2.67 18.19 -5.43
C ILE A 424 2.08 17.78 -6.78
N TYR A 425 2.09 16.48 -7.09
CA TYR A 425 1.53 15.94 -8.32
C TYR A 425 -0.01 16.13 -8.40
N VAL A 426 -0.71 15.71 -7.34
CA VAL A 426 -2.15 15.93 -7.17
C VAL A 426 -2.37 16.71 -5.87
N PRO A 427 -2.47 18.05 -5.94
CA PRO A 427 -2.58 18.90 -4.77
C PRO A 427 -3.74 18.57 -3.83
N PHE A 428 -3.53 18.80 -2.54
CA PHE A 428 -4.49 18.48 -1.48
C PHE A 428 -5.38 19.64 -1.05
N PHE A 429 -5.23 20.83 -1.63
CA PHE A 429 -5.94 22.04 -1.18
C PHE A 429 -7.48 21.96 -1.34
N MET A 430 -8.00 21.10 -2.22
CA MET A 430 -9.44 20.85 -2.39
C MET A 430 -10.01 19.85 -1.37
N ARG A 431 -9.19 19.32 -0.45
CA ARG A 431 -9.68 18.42 0.59
C ARG A 431 -10.49 19.16 1.64
N LYS A 432 -11.57 18.53 2.12
CA LYS A 432 -12.33 19.01 3.28
C LYS A 432 -11.44 19.15 4.52
N SER A 433 -10.48 18.22 4.68
CA SER A 433 -9.43 18.32 5.71
C SER A 433 -8.62 19.62 5.67
N TYR A 434 -8.41 20.25 4.51
CA TYR A 434 -7.67 21.51 4.43
C TYR A 434 -8.53 22.73 4.77
N ILE A 435 -9.85 22.59 4.62
CA ILE A 435 -10.85 23.64 4.85
C ILE A 435 -11.27 23.65 6.33
N TYR A 436 -11.59 22.48 6.91
CA TYR A 436 -12.22 22.39 8.23
C TYR A 436 -11.29 21.92 9.35
N ALA A 437 -10.18 21.21 9.06
CA ALA A 437 -9.36 20.65 10.13
C ALA A 437 -8.52 21.72 10.84
N HIS A 438 -8.43 21.58 12.17
CA HIS A 438 -7.56 22.40 12.99
C HIS A 438 -6.09 22.36 12.49
N PRO A 439 -5.34 23.48 12.48
CA PRO A 439 -3.97 23.50 11.96
C PRO A 439 -3.03 22.44 12.58
N LYS A 440 -3.19 22.16 13.88
CA LYS A 440 -2.42 21.10 14.57
C LYS A 440 -2.72 19.70 14.02
N LEU A 441 -3.97 19.38 13.69
CA LEU A 441 -4.34 18.10 13.07
C LEU A 441 -3.71 17.95 11.69
N ARG A 442 -3.70 19.02 10.89
CA ARG A 442 -2.98 19.02 9.61
C ARG A 442 -1.48 18.78 9.80
N SER A 443 -0.85 19.41 10.80
CA SER A 443 0.56 19.15 11.09
C SER A 443 0.83 17.69 11.51
N ILE A 444 -0.08 17.06 12.25
CA ILE A 444 0.03 15.65 12.65
C ILE A 444 -0.01 14.76 11.41
N ARG A 445 -0.96 15.02 10.50
CA ARG A 445 -1.03 14.30 9.23
C ARG A 445 0.23 14.48 8.39
N ASP A 446 0.73 15.71 8.28
CA ASP A 446 1.92 16.06 7.52
C ASP A 446 3.19 15.40 8.09
N MET A 447 3.26 15.21 9.41
CA MET A 447 4.32 14.43 10.07
C MET A 447 4.28 12.95 9.65
N VAL A 448 3.09 12.34 9.53
CA VAL A 448 2.97 10.92 9.10
C VAL A 448 3.42 10.72 7.66
N ILE A 449 2.99 11.60 6.74
CA ILE A 449 3.27 11.44 5.30
C ILE A 449 4.61 12.06 4.89
N ARG A 450 5.45 12.43 5.86
CA ARG A 450 6.69 13.16 5.63
C ARG A 450 7.69 12.38 4.79
N GLU A 451 7.78 11.06 5.01
CA GLU A 451 8.62 10.12 4.26
C GLU A 451 8.17 9.90 2.81
N ASP A 452 6.90 10.22 2.49
CA ASP A 452 6.33 10.13 1.13
C ASP A 452 6.74 11.32 0.24
N ARG A 453 7.70 12.15 0.70
CA ARG A 453 8.18 13.35 0.00
C ARG A 453 9.64 13.24 -0.41
N ALA A 454 9.93 12.64 -1.57
CA ALA A 454 11.31 12.43 -2.03
C ALA A 454 12.15 13.72 -2.11
N GLU A 455 11.54 14.88 -2.43
CA GLU A 455 12.25 16.16 -2.53
C GLU A 455 12.95 16.60 -1.24
N VAL A 456 12.58 16.01 -0.10
CA VAL A 456 13.16 16.34 1.21
C VAL A 456 14.40 15.54 1.54
N PHE A 457 14.61 14.42 0.88
CA PHE A 457 15.67 13.46 1.19
C PHE A 457 16.78 13.46 0.13
N VAL A 458 16.84 14.51 -0.70
CA VAL A 458 17.85 14.65 -1.77
C VAL A 458 19.28 14.64 -1.21
N GLU A 459 19.48 15.10 0.02
CA GLU A 459 20.77 15.05 0.73
C GLU A 459 21.33 13.62 0.87
N ASN A 460 20.47 12.60 0.87
CA ASN A 460 20.91 11.19 0.94
C ASN A 460 21.62 10.72 -0.34
N ALA A 461 21.51 11.47 -1.44
CA ALA A 461 22.11 11.11 -2.73
C ALA A 461 23.62 11.42 -2.84
N LEU A 462 24.31 11.83 -1.76
CA LEU A 462 25.72 12.24 -1.81
C LEU A 462 26.62 11.25 -2.57
N ASN A 463 26.44 9.96 -2.31
CA ASN A 463 27.23 8.88 -2.91
C ASN A 463 26.44 8.09 -3.96
N LEU A 464 25.30 8.63 -4.43
CA LEU A 464 24.39 7.96 -5.37
C LEU A 464 24.32 8.75 -6.68
N PRO A 465 25.01 8.31 -7.75
CA PRO A 465 24.90 8.91 -9.06
C PRO A 465 23.46 8.85 -9.61
N VAL A 466 23.00 9.94 -10.23
CA VAL A 466 21.62 10.08 -10.72
C VAL A 466 21.56 10.46 -12.20
N PHE A 467 20.75 9.74 -12.99
CA PHE A 467 20.37 10.13 -14.36
C PHE A 467 18.88 10.46 -14.46
N VAL A 468 18.53 11.70 -14.73
CA VAL A 468 17.13 12.13 -14.82
C VAL A 468 16.71 12.27 -16.29
N LEU A 469 15.65 11.56 -16.69
CA LEU A 469 15.08 11.61 -18.05
C LEU A 469 13.66 12.18 -18.03
N HIS A 470 13.33 13.11 -18.93
CA HIS A 470 11.97 13.69 -19.00
C HIS A 470 11.60 14.16 -20.41
N GLY A 471 10.33 14.04 -20.80
CA GLY A 471 9.80 14.69 -22.00
C GLY A 471 9.49 16.17 -21.75
N GLY A 472 9.94 17.09 -22.62
CA GLY A 472 9.82 18.53 -22.40
C GLY A 472 8.39 19.10 -22.52
N LYS A 473 7.43 18.34 -23.04
CA LYS A 473 6.00 18.67 -23.13
C LYS A 473 5.12 17.64 -22.41
N ASP A 474 5.65 17.05 -21.33
CA ASP A 474 4.88 16.13 -20.50
C ASP A 474 3.78 16.90 -19.72
N GLU A 475 2.52 16.63 -20.05
CA GLU A 475 1.34 17.22 -19.41
C GLU A 475 0.77 16.33 -18.29
N GLU A 476 1.20 15.06 -18.22
CA GLU A 476 0.76 14.11 -17.20
C GLU A 476 1.60 14.29 -15.93
N VAL A 477 2.93 14.27 -16.06
CA VAL A 477 3.87 14.60 -14.99
C VAL A 477 4.75 15.74 -15.47
N PRO A 478 4.41 17.00 -15.16
CA PRO A 478 5.14 18.14 -15.69
C PRO A 478 6.65 18.11 -15.35
N PRO A 479 7.55 18.53 -16.27
CA PRO A 479 9.01 18.51 -16.06
C PRO A 479 9.50 19.31 -14.85
N ILE A 480 8.65 20.15 -14.24
CA ILE A 480 8.96 20.86 -13.00
C ILE A 480 9.42 19.92 -11.88
N HIS A 481 8.88 18.69 -11.82
CA HIS A 481 9.31 17.69 -10.84
C HIS A 481 10.79 17.31 -11.02
N ALA A 482 11.21 16.96 -12.24
CA ALA A 482 12.60 16.66 -12.56
C ALA A 482 13.51 17.88 -12.33
N ARG A 483 13.10 19.06 -12.83
CA ARG A 483 13.86 20.31 -12.70
C ARG A 483 14.11 20.68 -11.23
N MET A 484 13.14 20.47 -10.34
CA MET A 484 13.28 20.72 -8.90
C MET A 484 14.36 19.82 -8.28
N MET A 485 14.33 18.52 -8.56
CA MET A 485 15.32 17.56 -8.03
C MET A 485 16.71 17.86 -8.58
N VAL A 486 16.84 18.07 -9.89
CA VAL A 486 18.12 18.38 -10.55
C VAL A 486 18.71 19.69 -10.02
N LYS A 487 17.88 20.73 -9.82
CA LYS A 487 18.33 21.99 -9.21
C LYS A 487 18.93 21.74 -7.83
N ARG A 488 18.25 20.95 -6.97
CA ARG A 488 18.74 20.66 -5.61
C ARG A 488 20.03 19.85 -5.63
N LEU A 489 20.12 18.80 -6.45
CA LEU A 489 21.34 17.99 -6.61
C LEU A 489 22.53 18.83 -7.05
N LYS A 490 22.35 19.74 -8.04
CA LYS A 490 23.40 20.66 -8.49
C LYS A 490 23.83 21.65 -7.41
N GLN A 491 22.89 22.19 -6.63
CA GLN A 491 23.19 23.07 -5.50
C GLN A 491 23.99 22.37 -4.39
N LEU A 492 23.80 21.07 -4.21
CA LEU A 492 24.57 20.25 -3.28
C LEU A 492 25.93 19.81 -3.85
N GLY A 493 26.18 20.04 -5.15
CA GLY A 493 27.39 19.60 -5.84
C GLY A 493 27.44 18.10 -6.13
N TYR A 494 26.28 17.43 -6.21
CA TYR A 494 26.21 15.98 -6.40
C TYR A 494 26.24 15.59 -7.88
N GLU A 495 26.63 14.36 -8.16
CA GLU A 495 26.72 13.84 -9.52
C GLU A 495 25.31 13.61 -10.10
N VAL A 496 24.91 14.44 -11.06
CA VAL A 496 23.62 14.32 -11.74
C VAL A 496 23.74 14.61 -13.25
N THR A 497 23.22 13.69 -14.06
CA THR A 497 22.99 13.91 -15.48
C THR A 497 21.51 14.18 -15.72
N TYR A 498 21.18 15.22 -16.50
CA TYR A 498 19.80 15.58 -16.81
C TYR A 498 19.58 15.64 -18.31
N ARG A 499 18.62 14.83 -18.80
CA ARG A 499 18.19 14.81 -20.19
C ARG A 499 16.70 15.12 -20.27
N GLU A 500 16.39 16.36 -20.66
CA GLU A 500 15.04 16.75 -21.06
C GLU A 500 14.94 16.68 -22.59
N VAL A 501 14.00 15.91 -23.12
CA VAL A 501 13.86 15.70 -24.57
C VAL A 501 12.78 16.66 -25.14
N PRO A 502 13.16 17.67 -25.93
CA PRO A 502 12.22 18.70 -26.40
C PRO A 502 11.04 18.11 -27.18
N GLY A 503 9.84 18.66 -26.94
CA GLY A 503 8.63 18.29 -27.68
C GLY A 503 8.00 16.93 -27.32
N LYS A 504 8.70 16.06 -26.61
CA LYS A 504 8.17 14.76 -26.18
C LYS A 504 7.18 14.91 -25.03
N LYS A 505 6.07 14.16 -25.09
CA LYS A 505 5.01 14.10 -24.07
C LYS A 505 5.40 13.10 -22.96
N HIS A 506 4.41 12.58 -22.22
CA HIS A 506 4.63 11.63 -21.11
C HIS A 506 5.25 10.30 -21.56
N TRP A 507 4.67 9.66 -22.57
CA TRP A 507 5.16 8.41 -23.17
C TRP A 507 5.66 8.68 -24.58
N TRP A 508 6.84 8.19 -24.92
CA TRP A 508 7.45 8.47 -26.22
C TRP A 508 8.54 7.48 -26.59
N ASP A 509 8.80 7.42 -27.90
CA ASP A 509 9.86 6.61 -28.48
C ASP A 509 10.72 7.43 -29.46
N LEU A 510 11.85 6.84 -29.87
CA LEU A 510 12.80 7.39 -30.85
C LEU A 510 13.22 6.31 -31.85
N LYS A 511 13.19 6.67 -33.13
CA LYS A 511 13.65 5.77 -34.21
C LYS A 511 15.11 5.37 -33.98
N GLY A 512 15.39 4.07 -34.06
CA GLY A 512 16.74 3.52 -33.90
C GLY A 512 17.18 3.27 -32.45
N VAL A 513 16.32 3.55 -31.46
CA VAL A 513 16.54 3.14 -30.07
C VAL A 513 15.89 1.77 -29.88
N PRO A 514 16.63 0.71 -29.47
CA PRO A 514 16.03 -0.55 -29.08
C PRO A 514 15.07 -0.38 -27.88
N GLY A 515 14.00 -1.17 -27.82
CA GLY A 515 12.97 -1.02 -26.78
C GLY A 515 12.18 0.29 -26.92
N THR A 516 11.71 0.86 -25.80
CA THR A 516 11.02 2.16 -25.78
C THR A 516 11.89 3.24 -25.16
N ALA A 517 12.20 4.29 -25.92
CA ALA A 517 13.21 5.27 -25.55
C ALA A 517 12.96 6.01 -24.22
N CYS A 518 11.71 6.21 -23.78
CA CYS A 518 11.42 6.87 -22.49
C CYS A 518 11.72 6.02 -21.25
N VAL A 519 11.99 4.72 -21.41
CA VAL A 519 12.40 3.81 -20.33
C VAL A 519 13.73 3.11 -20.61
N ASN A 520 14.18 3.11 -21.86
CA ASN A 520 15.35 2.39 -22.32
C ASN A 520 16.31 3.28 -23.14
N TYR A 521 16.45 4.54 -22.72
CA TYR A 521 17.26 5.53 -23.42
C TYR A 521 18.75 5.10 -23.46
N PRO A 522 19.45 5.13 -24.61
CA PRO A 522 20.81 4.60 -24.72
C PRO A 522 21.81 5.26 -23.77
N GLU A 523 21.78 6.59 -23.66
CA GLU A 523 22.66 7.35 -22.75
C GLU A 523 22.41 6.98 -21.28
N MET A 524 21.15 6.71 -20.91
CA MET A 524 20.77 6.29 -19.58
C MET A 524 21.29 4.87 -19.28
N MET A 525 21.15 3.94 -20.22
CA MET A 525 21.64 2.57 -20.07
C MET A 525 23.16 2.51 -19.98
N GLU A 526 23.86 3.31 -20.79
CA GLU A 526 25.31 3.43 -20.72
C GLU A 526 25.77 4.07 -19.42
N PHE A 527 25.08 5.12 -18.96
CA PHE A 527 25.32 5.71 -17.65
C PHE A 527 25.23 4.66 -16.56
N LEU A 528 24.13 3.89 -16.47
CA LEU A 528 23.98 2.83 -15.49
C LEU A 528 25.13 1.81 -15.58
N ARG A 529 25.41 1.27 -16.77
CA ARG A 529 26.48 0.28 -17.01
C ARG A 529 27.86 0.76 -16.51
N SER A 530 28.14 2.05 -16.68
CA SER A 530 29.42 2.66 -16.31
C SER A 530 29.63 2.81 -14.80
N LYS A 531 28.57 2.75 -14.00
CA LYS A 531 28.64 2.98 -12.54
C LYS A 531 28.87 1.69 -11.77
N VAL A 532 29.66 1.84 -10.71
CA VAL A 532 29.95 0.82 -9.70
C VAL A 532 29.75 1.47 -8.35
N ARG A 533 29.06 0.78 -7.44
CA ARG A 533 28.75 1.28 -6.10
C ARG A 533 30.02 1.39 -5.24
N ASP A 534 30.18 2.48 -4.49
CA ASP A 534 31.13 2.53 -3.37
C ASP A 534 30.43 2.10 -2.10
N GLY A 535 30.68 0.87 -1.64
CA GLY A 535 30.05 0.32 -0.43
C GLY A 535 30.52 0.95 0.88
N ALA A 536 31.64 1.69 0.88
CA ALA A 536 32.22 2.29 2.07
C ALA A 536 32.79 3.68 1.75
N PRO A 537 31.93 4.66 1.39
CA PRO A 537 32.37 5.99 0.99
C PRO A 537 32.97 6.73 2.18
N LYS A 538 33.91 7.64 1.92
CA LYS A 538 34.61 8.40 2.97
C LYS A 538 33.67 9.33 3.77
N LYS A 539 32.57 9.77 3.16
CA LYS A 539 31.58 10.67 3.74
C LYS A 539 30.17 10.12 3.52
N VAL A 540 29.33 10.21 4.55
CA VAL A 540 27.93 9.76 4.55
C VAL A 540 27.04 10.89 5.03
N VAL A 541 25.92 11.09 4.36
CA VAL A 541 24.83 11.98 4.78
C VAL A 541 23.57 11.14 4.86
N PHE A 542 22.99 11.03 6.05
CA PHE A 542 21.77 10.28 6.27
C PHE A 542 20.72 11.14 6.95
N LYS A 543 19.61 11.34 6.25
CA LYS A 543 18.44 12.07 6.67
C LYS A 543 17.21 11.15 6.64
N THR A 544 16.43 11.17 7.71
CA THR A 544 15.19 10.39 7.86
C THR A 544 14.26 11.06 8.89
N THR A 545 13.00 10.68 8.91
CA THR A 545 11.97 11.10 9.88
C THR A 545 11.31 9.90 10.59
N ASP A 546 11.52 8.68 10.09
CA ASP A 546 10.94 7.43 10.60
C ASP A 546 11.96 6.27 10.53
N LEU A 547 12.53 5.93 11.69
CA LEU A 547 13.51 4.85 11.82
C LEU A 547 12.93 3.46 11.53
N ALA A 548 11.60 3.28 11.53
CA ALA A 548 11.01 1.99 11.15
C ALA A 548 11.01 1.73 9.64
N LEU A 549 11.35 2.74 8.84
CA LEU A 549 11.51 2.60 7.40
C LEU A 549 12.92 2.13 7.05
N ASN A 550 13.91 2.90 7.49
CA ASN A 550 15.33 2.58 7.41
C ASN A 550 16.04 3.34 8.54
N ASP A 551 16.86 2.64 9.32
CA ASP A 551 17.62 3.23 10.42
C ASP A 551 19.11 3.39 10.09
N GLY A 552 19.60 2.93 8.93
CA GLY A 552 21.00 3.07 8.57
C GLY A 552 21.29 3.02 7.07
N ILE A 553 22.41 3.64 6.70
CA ILE A 553 22.98 3.59 5.35
C ILE A 553 24.50 3.48 5.44
N TYR A 554 25.10 2.74 4.52
CA TYR A 554 26.56 2.55 4.47
C TYR A 554 27.12 2.09 5.83
N TRP A 555 27.91 2.93 6.50
CA TRP A 555 28.54 2.65 7.79
C TRP A 555 27.94 3.46 8.95
N VAL A 556 26.74 4.05 8.78
CA VAL A 556 26.08 4.90 9.78
C VAL A 556 24.67 4.40 10.07
N ARG A 557 24.30 4.34 11.35
CA ARG A 557 22.95 4.03 11.81
C ARG A 557 22.48 5.03 12.87
N ILE A 558 21.25 5.53 12.75
CA ILE A 558 20.58 6.31 13.79
C ILE A 558 19.82 5.33 14.70
N ASP A 559 20.21 5.27 15.97
CA ASP A 559 19.59 4.34 16.92
C ASP A 559 18.31 4.93 17.54
N GLN A 560 18.27 6.26 17.72
CA GLN A 560 17.13 6.97 18.30
C GLN A 560 17.13 8.46 17.96
N MET A 561 15.94 9.01 17.69
CA MET A 561 15.70 10.46 17.50
C MET A 561 15.43 11.18 18.84
N GLU A 562 15.65 12.49 18.90
CA GLU A 562 15.28 13.32 20.08
C GLU A 562 13.78 13.65 20.05
N GLU A 563 13.30 14.11 18.90
CA GLU A 563 11.92 14.41 18.56
C GLU A 563 11.46 13.50 17.42
N LEU A 564 10.50 12.63 17.70
CA LEU A 564 9.95 11.68 16.73
C LEU A 564 9.21 12.40 15.59
N TYR A 565 9.22 11.81 14.39
CA TYR A 565 8.50 12.28 13.20
C TYR A 565 8.92 13.67 12.69
N ARG A 566 10.09 14.15 13.12
CA ARG A 566 10.76 15.33 12.57
C ARG A 566 12.04 14.93 11.83
N ASP A 567 12.56 15.81 10.99
CA ASP A 567 13.80 15.54 10.26
C ASP A 567 14.95 15.28 11.26
N ALA A 568 15.57 14.10 11.17
CA ALA A 568 16.83 13.73 11.80
C ALA A 568 17.93 13.68 10.73
N LEU A 569 19.14 14.12 11.09
CA LEU A 569 20.28 14.20 10.18
C LEU A 569 21.56 13.76 10.89
N ILE A 570 22.33 12.93 10.21
CA ILE A 570 23.73 12.63 10.54
C ILE A 570 24.61 12.83 9.31
N VAL A 571 25.70 13.59 9.47
CA VAL A 571 26.76 13.76 8.47
C VAL A 571 28.04 13.24 9.09
N ALA A 572 28.55 12.12 8.59
CA ALA A 572 29.76 11.49 9.10
C ALA A 572 30.85 11.46 8.04
N GLU A 573 32.08 11.85 8.38
CA GLU A 573 33.19 11.92 7.45
C GLU A 573 34.48 11.43 8.10
N VAL A 574 35.19 10.52 7.46
CA VAL A 574 36.54 10.12 7.89
C VAL A 574 37.52 11.22 7.48
N LYS A 575 38.11 11.92 8.44
CA LYS A 575 39.07 13.02 8.22
C LYS A 575 40.53 12.56 8.24
N GLY A 576 40.79 11.34 8.69
CA GLY A 576 42.08 10.65 8.64
C GLY A 576 41.97 9.26 9.27
N ASP A 577 43.05 8.48 9.21
CA ASP A 577 43.05 7.05 9.58
C ASP A 577 42.55 6.75 11.00
N HIS A 578 42.60 7.74 11.89
CA HIS A 578 42.10 7.65 13.26
C HIS A 578 41.22 8.84 13.67
N VAL A 579 40.52 9.47 12.72
CA VAL A 579 39.64 10.61 12.99
C VAL A 579 38.35 10.53 12.17
N ILE A 580 37.20 10.51 12.85
CA ILE A 580 35.87 10.66 12.24
C ILE A 580 35.21 11.93 12.77
N ASP A 581 34.78 12.82 11.87
CA ASP A 581 33.95 13.98 12.20
C ASP A 581 32.47 13.62 11.97
N VAL A 582 31.63 13.94 12.94
CA VAL A 582 30.20 13.63 12.92
C VAL A 582 29.40 14.86 13.32
N LYS A 583 28.50 15.30 12.45
CA LYS A 583 27.52 16.33 12.74
C LYS A 583 26.14 15.71 12.83
N VAL A 584 25.41 15.99 13.90
CA VAL A 584 24.06 15.46 14.11
C VAL A 584 23.06 16.54 14.48
N SER A 585 21.82 16.37 14.01
CA SER A 585 20.64 17.16 14.37
C SER A 585 19.46 16.22 14.64
N ASN A 586 18.76 16.43 15.76
CA ASN A 586 17.64 15.59 16.21
C ASN A 586 18.00 14.10 16.37
N VAL A 587 19.17 13.80 16.96
CA VAL A 587 19.68 12.43 17.16
C VAL A 587 20.10 12.24 18.62
N ALA A 588 19.37 11.36 19.31
CA ALA A 588 19.66 11.01 20.70
C ALA A 588 20.74 9.93 20.81
N GLY A 589 20.82 9.03 19.82
CA GLY A 589 21.84 7.99 19.74
C GLY A 589 22.06 7.48 18.32
N PHE A 590 23.29 7.07 18.03
CA PHE A 590 23.70 6.56 16.73
C PHE A 590 24.88 5.59 16.87
N THR A 591 25.03 4.74 15.86
CA THR A 591 26.11 3.76 15.79
C THR A 591 26.89 3.94 14.49
N LEU A 592 28.22 3.96 14.61
CA LEU A 592 29.14 3.95 13.48
C LEU A 592 29.70 2.53 13.30
N PHE A 593 29.90 2.12 12.05
CA PHE A 593 30.57 0.88 11.66
C PHE A 593 31.87 1.25 10.93
N PRO A 594 32.95 1.62 11.64
CA PRO A 594 34.12 2.23 11.02
C PRO A 594 34.66 1.41 9.83
N PRO A 595 34.70 1.98 8.62
CA PRO A 595 35.07 1.22 7.43
C PRO A 595 36.58 0.95 7.39
N GLU A 596 36.96 -0.32 7.22
CA GLU A 596 38.36 -0.78 7.23
C GLU A 596 39.23 -0.05 6.21
N ARG A 597 38.64 0.32 5.06
CA ARG A 597 39.30 1.06 3.97
C ARG A 597 39.88 2.41 4.40
N TRP A 598 39.27 3.08 5.39
CA TRP A 598 39.60 4.46 5.76
C TRP A 598 40.03 4.62 7.21
N VAL A 599 39.77 3.63 8.06
CA VAL A 599 40.01 3.72 9.50
C VAL A 599 40.95 2.60 9.94
N GLY A 600 42.10 2.96 10.50
CA GLY A 600 43.04 2.02 11.10
C GLY A 600 42.62 1.60 12.52
N LEU A 601 43.00 0.39 12.91
CA LEU A 601 42.87 -0.08 14.28
C LEU A 601 43.72 0.76 15.25
N GLY A 602 43.31 0.82 16.52
CA GLY A 602 43.94 1.63 17.56
C GLY A 602 43.08 2.80 18.02
N ARG A 603 43.72 3.89 18.46
CA ARG A 603 43.03 4.99 19.14
C ARG A 603 42.30 5.91 18.16
N LEU A 604 41.02 5.66 17.96
CA LEU A 604 40.12 6.45 17.12
C LEU A 604 39.56 7.67 17.88
N ARG A 605 39.69 8.85 17.28
CA ARG A 605 39.03 10.09 17.72
C ARG A 605 37.74 10.31 16.93
N ILE A 606 36.65 10.57 17.63
CA ILE A 606 35.34 10.87 17.04
C ILE A 606 34.91 12.25 17.52
N LEU A 607 34.76 13.20 16.59
CA LEU A 607 34.33 14.57 16.87
C LEU A 607 32.84 14.69 16.61
N VAL A 608 32.00 14.72 17.65
CA VAL A 608 30.55 14.80 17.52
C VAL A 608 30.08 16.22 17.82
N ASN A 609 29.64 16.97 16.81
CA ASN A 609 29.33 18.41 16.91
C ASN A 609 30.47 19.20 17.59
N GLY A 610 31.73 18.84 17.31
CA GLY A 610 32.93 19.43 17.92
C GLY A 610 33.34 18.84 19.28
N HIS A 611 32.54 17.97 19.89
CA HIS A 611 32.89 17.28 21.14
C HIS A 611 33.70 16.01 20.86
N GLU A 612 34.90 15.91 21.44
CA GLU A 612 35.79 14.77 21.21
C GLU A 612 35.45 13.56 22.09
N LEU A 613 35.33 12.40 21.46
CA LEU A 613 35.27 11.08 22.07
C LEU A 613 36.47 10.26 21.60
N ARG A 614 37.00 9.40 22.48
CA ARG A 614 38.14 8.52 22.19
C ARG A 614 37.75 7.08 22.43
N VAL A 615 37.93 6.22 21.43
CA VAL A 615 37.70 4.77 21.52
C VAL A 615 38.94 4.02 21.06
N ASP A 616 39.28 2.94 21.75
CA ASP A 616 40.34 2.03 21.33
C ASP A 616 39.74 0.92 20.46
N LEU A 617 39.88 1.07 19.14
CA LEU A 617 39.32 0.16 18.15
C LEU A 617 40.26 -1.04 17.96
N LYS A 618 40.11 -2.06 18.81
CA LYS A 618 40.91 -3.29 18.76
C LYS A 618 40.56 -4.24 17.61
N LYS A 619 39.31 -4.18 17.15
CA LYS A 619 38.76 -4.90 15.99
C LYS A 619 37.68 -4.05 15.35
N TYR A 620 37.43 -4.25 14.06
CA TYR A 620 36.31 -3.60 13.39
C TYR A 620 34.98 -4.08 13.98
N GLY A 621 34.15 -3.13 14.37
CA GLY A 621 32.91 -3.38 15.08
C GLY A 621 32.15 -2.09 15.37
N PRO A 622 30.89 -2.21 15.81
CA PRO A 622 30.04 -1.06 16.04
C PRO A 622 30.55 -0.19 17.18
N VAL A 623 30.63 1.12 16.93
CA VAL A 623 30.89 2.15 17.95
C VAL A 623 29.59 2.94 18.15
N SER A 624 28.89 2.65 19.25
CA SER A 624 27.65 3.35 19.60
C SER A 624 27.93 4.59 20.44
N ILE A 625 27.23 5.68 20.13
CA ILE A 625 27.29 6.97 20.80
C ILE A 625 25.86 7.35 21.19
N ARG A 626 25.71 7.92 22.39
CA ARG A 626 24.43 8.41 22.90
C ARG A 626 24.58 9.76 23.57
N ARG A 627 23.49 10.50 23.70
CA ARG A 627 23.41 11.61 24.64
C ARG A 627 23.25 11.09 26.08
N ASP A 628 23.94 11.73 27.01
CA ASP A 628 23.76 11.55 28.45
C ASP A 628 22.59 12.42 28.97
N LYS A 629 22.24 12.26 30.25
CA LYS A 629 21.16 13.02 30.89
C LYS A 629 21.41 14.54 30.92
N LYS A 630 22.64 14.99 30.68
CA LYS A 630 23.04 16.40 30.60
C LYS A 630 23.12 16.87 29.13
N GLY A 631 22.66 16.07 28.18
CA GLY A 631 22.66 16.37 26.75
C GLY A 631 24.00 16.20 26.03
N ARG A 632 25.06 15.72 26.71
CA ARG A 632 26.41 15.56 26.13
C ARG A 632 26.57 14.18 25.50
N PHE A 633 27.36 14.08 24.43
CA PHE A 633 27.64 12.80 23.79
C PHE A 633 28.63 11.96 24.62
N ALA A 634 28.36 10.67 24.72
CA ALA A 634 29.18 9.68 25.41
C ALA A 634 29.15 8.33 24.68
N LEU A 635 30.20 7.53 24.86
CA LEU A 635 30.26 6.17 24.31
C LEU A 635 29.24 5.26 25.00
N GLY A 636 28.63 4.39 24.20
CA GLY A 636 27.68 3.37 24.63
C GLY A 636 26.30 3.51 23.99
N ARG A 637 25.50 2.45 24.12
CA ARG A 637 24.11 2.41 23.64
C ARG A 637 23.15 3.04 24.63
N ILE A 638 22.06 3.60 24.13
CA ILE A 638 20.93 3.99 24.97
C ILE A 638 20.37 2.73 25.63
N LYS A 639 20.08 2.84 26.93
CA LYS A 639 19.46 1.76 27.71
C LYS A 639 18.01 2.14 27.96
N HIS A 640 17.10 1.29 27.54
CA HIS A 640 15.67 1.44 27.77
C HIS A 640 15.23 0.59 28.96
N LYS A 641 14.23 1.06 29.70
CA LYS A 641 13.49 0.26 30.68
C LYS A 641 12.04 0.21 30.22
N GLY A 642 11.47 -0.99 30.08
CA GLY A 642 10.10 -1.16 29.58
C GLY A 642 9.96 -0.94 28.07
N LEU A 643 8.77 -0.53 27.65
CA LEU A 643 8.43 -0.31 26.25
C LEU A 643 9.20 0.88 25.67
N TRP A 644 9.64 0.73 24.42
CA TRP A 644 10.23 1.83 23.67
C TRP A 644 10.07 1.64 22.16
N LYS A 645 10.02 2.76 21.43
CA LYS A 645 9.87 2.77 19.97
C LYS A 645 11.18 2.39 19.27
N ARG A 646 11.11 1.34 18.45
CA ARG A 646 12.24 0.77 17.70
C ARG A 646 11.79 0.26 16.33
N PRO A 647 12.70 0.02 15.36
CA PRO A 647 12.33 -0.67 14.13
C PRO A 647 11.56 -1.97 14.43
N GLY A 648 10.42 -2.18 13.75
CA GLY A 648 9.48 -3.28 14.03
C GLY A 648 8.43 -3.00 15.11
N LEU A 649 8.68 -2.07 16.03
CA LEU A 649 7.77 -1.64 17.10
C LEU A 649 7.82 -0.12 17.25
N TYR A 650 7.23 0.63 16.31
CA TYR A 650 7.37 2.10 16.24
C TYR A 650 6.06 2.89 16.12
N GLY A 651 5.01 2.33 15.50
CA GLY A 651 3.91 3.13 14.95
C GLY A 651 4.33 3.89 13.68
N PRO A 652 3.45 4.59 12.96
CA PRO A 652 2.04 4.86 13.24
C PRO A 652 1.11 3.68 12.91
N ILE A 653 -0.22 3.86 12.97
CA ILE A 653 -1.26 2.82 12.80
C ILE A 653 -0.96 1.84 11.66
N LYS A 654 -0.41 2.33 10.55
CA LYS A 654 -0.10 1.48 9.40
C LYS A 654 0.96 0.40 9.70
N ARG A 655 1.87 0.60 10.66
CA ARG A 655 2.93 -0.36 11.03
C ARG A 655 2.40 -1.69 11.56
N ALA A 656 1.18 -1.73 12.08
CA ALA A 656 0.53 -2.99 12.49
C ALA A 656 0.42 -4.01 11.33
N TYR A 657 0.52 -3.55 10.08
CA TYR A 657 0.41 -4.36 8.87
C TYR A 657 1.74 -4.62 8.14
N PHE A 658 2.89 -4.22 8.72
CA PHE A 658 4.23 -4.37 8.13
C PHE A 658 5.03 -5.58 8.67
N SER A 659 4.33 -6.47 9.36
CA SER A 659 4.77 -7.76 9.87
C SER A 659 3.55 -8.67 9.84
N PRO A 660 3.70 -10.02 9.79
CA PRO A 660 2.55 -10.91 9.71
C PRO A 660 1.45 -10.53 10.70
N PHE A 661 0.20 -10.43 10.22
CA PHE A 661 -0.93 -9.93 11.00
C PHE A 661 -2.19 -10.79 10.81
N VAL A 662 -3.11 -10.71 11.76
CA VAL A 662 -4.41 -11.41 11.74
C VAL A 662 -5.54 -10.45 12.07
N PHE A 663 -6.70 -10.66 11.44
CA PHE A 663 -7.92 -9.90 11.74
C PHE A 663 -8.75 -10.67 12.76
N VAL A 664 -9.03 -10.03 13.89
CA VAL A 664 -9.74 -10.61 15.03
C VAL A 664 -11.04 -9.84 15.23
N TYR A 665 -12.18 -10.47 14.94
CA TYR A 665 -13.48 -9.84 15.14
C TYR A 665 -14.10 -10.28 16.47
N GLY A 666 -14.75 -9.35 17.15
CA GLY A 666 -15.38 -9.58 18.43
C GLY A 666 -16.66 -10.41 18.35
N THR A 667 -16.89 -11.31 19.31
CA THR A 667 -18.06 -12.22 19.34
C THR A 667 -18.86 -12.21 20.64
N ILE A 668 -18.47 -11.39 21.61
CA ILE A 668 -19.07 -11.39 22.95
C ILE A 668 -20.16 -10.31 23.15
N GLY A 669 -20.33 -9.44 22.16
CA GLY A 669 -21.41 -8.45 22.14
C GLY A 669 -22.74 -9.04 21.66
N THR A 670 -23.67 -8.16 21.30
CA THR A 670 -24.93 -8.56 20.66
C THR A 670 -24.70 -9.25 19.30
N PRO A 671 -25.69 -10.00 18.77
CA PRO A 671 -25.59 -10.57 17.43
C PRO A 671 -25.36 -9.52 16.34
N GLU A 672 -25.92 -8.32 16.49
CA GLU A 672 -25.71 -7.22 15.55
C GLU A 672 -24.28 -6.67 15.62
N GLU A 673 -23.74 -6.43 16.81
CA GLU A 673 -22.34 -6.02 16.99
C GLU A 673 -21.37 -7.06 16.44
N THR A 674 -21.64 -8.35 16.69
CA THR A 674 -20.82 -9.45 16.16
C THR A 674 -20.80 -9.42 14.63
N GLU A 675 -21.96 -9.22 13.99
CA GLU A 675 -22.04 -9.13 12.54
C GLU A 675 -21.38 -7.85 12.00
N VAL A 676 -21.46 -6.71 12.69
CA VAL A 676 -20.75 -5.47 12.31
C VAL A 676 -19.24 -5.65 12.43
N ASN A 677 -18.75 -6.22 13.53
CA ASN A 677 -17.33 -6.51 13.74
C ASN A 677 -16.79 -7.45 12.65
N LEU A 678 -17.53 -8.53 12.36
CA LEU A 678 -17.19 -9.44 11.27
C LEU A 678 -17.20 -8.68 9.93
N HIS A 679 -18.25 -7.94 9.62
CA HIS A 679 -18.38 -7.22 8.34
C HIS A 679 -17.24 -6.23 8.10
N LEU A 680 -16.82 -5.48 9.12
CA LEU A 680 -15.65 -4.59 9.06
C LEU A 680 -14.37 -5.37 8.75
N ALA A 681 -14.14 -6.50 9.43
CA ALA A 681 -13.00 -7.37 9.16
C ALA A 681 -13.03 -7.96 7.73
N ARG A 682 -14.20 -8.42 7.25
CA ARG A 682 -14.37 -8.96 5.89
C ARG A 682 -14.09 -7.91 4.83
N THR A 683 -14.67 -6.72 4.94
CA THR A 683 -14.48 -5.62 3.98
C THR A 683 -13.03 -5.15 3.98
N LYS A 684 -12.38 -5.11 5.16
CA LYS A 684 -10.95 -4.82 5.26
C LYS A 684 -10.10 -5.87 4.56
N ALA A 685 -10.41 -7.15 4.74
CA ALA A 685 -9.67 -8.25 4.13
C ALA A 685 -9.83 -8.27 2.61
N GLN A 686 -11.04 -8.00 2.12
CA GLN A 686 -11.31 -7.83 0.70
C GLN A 686 -10.46 -6.68 0.11
N LYS A 687 -10.39 -5.54 0.81
CA LYS A 687 -9.55 -4.42 0.38
C LYS A 687 -8.06 -4.79 0.36
N TRP A 688 -7.58 -5.54 1.35
CA TRP A 688 -6.19 -6.02 1.39
C TRP A 688 -5.86 -6.97 0.23
N TRP A 689 -6.74 -7.94 -0.04
CA TRP A 689 -6.63 -8.80 -1.22
C TRP A 689 -6.60 -7.99 -2.52
N TYR A 690 -7.53 -7.05 -2.66
CA TYR A 690 -7.71 -6.30 -3.89
C TYR A 690 -6.54 -5.33 -4.16
N ARG A 691 -6.10 -4.55 -3.16
CA ARG A 691 -5.04 -3.54 -3.30
C ARG A 691 -3.63 -4.07 -3.06
N GLY A 692 -3.48 -4.99 -2.11
CA GLY A 692 -2.18 -5.54 -1.71
C GLY A 692 -1.79 -6.83 -2.42
N ASN A 693 -2.67 -7.40 -3.26
CA ASN A 693 -2.55 -8.81 -3.65
C ASN A 693 -2.36 -9.69 -2.40
N GLY A 694 -2.96 -9.26 -1.29
CA GLY A 694 -2.59 -9.69 0.04
C GLY A 694 -3.41 -10.89 0.50
N TRP A 695 -2.89 -11.55 1.53
CA TRP A 695 -3.59 -12.62 2.24
C TRP A 695 -3.66 -12.24 3.72
N VAL A 696 -4.80 -12.53 4.35
CA VAL A 696 -4.99 -12.34 5.78
C VAL A 696 -5.98 -13.36 6.31
N ARG A 697 -5.73 -13.86 7.52
CA ARG A 697 -6.67 -14.71 8.25
C ARG A 697 -7.67 -13.83 9.01
N ILE A 698 -8.93 -14.24 8.99
CA ILE A 698 -10.00 -13.63 9.79
C ILE A 698 -10.47 -14.68 10.79
N VAL A 699 -10.37 -14.37 12.08
CA VAL A 699 -10.66 -15.31 13.17
C VAL A 699 -11.54 -14.63 14.22
N PRO A 700 -12.43 -15.38 14.91
CA PRO A 700 -13.12 -14.84 16.08
C PRO A 700 -12.13 -14.64 17.23
N ASP A 701 -12.37 -13.62 18.05
CA ASP A 701 -11.66 -13.35 19.30
C ASP A 701 -11.50 -14.59 20.22
N THR A 702 -12.52 -15.45 20.28
CA THR A 702 -12.52 -16.71 21.04
C THR A 702 -11.54 -17.77 20.53
N SER A 703 -10.94 -17.58 19.35
CA SER A 703 -9.95 -18.51 18.79
C SER A 703 -8.51 -17.99 18.85
N VAL A 704 -8.29 -16.82 19.45
CA VAL A 704 -6.95 -16.26 19.64
C VAL A 704 -6.23 -17.05 20.72
N ASP A 705 -5.24 -17.84 20.30
CA ASP A 705 -4.37 -18.66 21.15
C ASP A 705 -2.97 -18.03 21.29
N GLU A 706 -2.12 -18.65 22.13
CA GLU A 706 -0.72 -18.21 22.36
C GLU A 706 0.08 -18.15 21.05
N ARG A 707 -0.11 -19.14 20.17
CA ARG A 707 0.57 -19.19 18.87
C ARG A 707 0.20 -17.99 17.99
N ILE A 708 -1.07 -17.57 17.98
CA ILE A 708 -1.50 -16.36 17.26
C ILE A 708 -0.83 -15.12 17.86
N ILE A 709 -0.81 -14.99 19.19
CA ILE A 709 -0.22 -13.86 19.92
C ILE A 709 1.30 -13.75 19.70
N GLU A 710 2.01 -14.87 19.63
CA GLU A 710 3.46 -14.92 19.39
C GLU A 710 3.84 -14.50 17.96
N ASN A 711 3.06 -14.95 16.97
CA ASN A 711 3.45 -14.90 15.57
C ASN A 711 2.85 -13.73 14.77
N TYR A 712 1.79 -13.09 15.27
CA TYR A 712 1.05 -12.10 14.51
C TYR A 712 0.81 -10.80 15.26
N ASN A 713 0.80 -9.70 14.50
CA ASN A 713 0.17 -8.47 14.97
C ASN A 713 -1.36 -8.63 15.04
N LEU A 714 -1.90 -8.10 16.14
CA LEU A 714 -3.30 -7.98 16.55
C LEU A 714 -4.13 -6.95 15.78
N ILE A 715 -4.95 -7.25 14.76
CA ILE A 715 -5.90 -6.23 14.24
C ILE A 715 -7.30 -6.52 14.76
N LEU A 716 -7.72 -5.79 15.79
CA LEU A 716 -8.96 -6.02 16.51
C LEU A 716 -10.12 -5.19 15.93
N PHE A 717 -11.28 -5.81 15.82
CA PHE A 717 -12.55 -5.17 15.45
C PHE A 717 -13.55 -5.39 16.60
N GLY A 718 -13.94 -4.30 17.26
CA GLY A 718 -14.83 -4.30 18.42
C GLY A 718 -14.14 -3.80 19.70
N GLY A 719 -14.91 -3.09 20.53
CA GLY A 719 -14.49 -2.57 21.84
C GLY A 719 -14.50 -3.62 22.94
N PRO A 720 -14.18 -3.25 24.20
CA PRO A 720 -14.14 -4.18 25.33
C PRO A 720 -15.50 -4.86 25.62
N GLU A 721 -16.62 -4.26 25.22
CA GLU A 721 -17.94 -4.89 25.36
C GLU A 721 -18.26 -5.91 24.28
N SER A 722 -17.61 -5.84 23.11
CA SER A 722 -17.93 -6.70 21.96
C SER A 722 -16.79 -7.59 21.47
N ASN A 723 -15.55 -7.42 21.97
CA ASN A 723 -14.38 -8.21 21.61
C ASN A 723 -13.57 -8.66 22.85
N LEU A 724 -13.40 -9.97 23.01
CA LEU A 724 -12.75 -10.60 24.16
C LEU A 724 -11.27 -10.22 24.32
N VAL A 725 -10.55 -10.07 23.21
CA VAL A 725 -9.14 -9.67 23.24
C VAL A 725 -9.04 -8.20 23.62
N THR A 726 -9.87 -7.33 23.03
CA THR A 726 -9.91 -5.91 23.41
C THR A 726 -10.25 -5.75 24.89
N ARG A 727 -11.24 -6.51 25.39
CA ARG A 727 -11.61 -6.51 26.83
C ARG A 727 -10.42 -6.84 27.72
N ARG A 728 -9.67 -7.90 27.37
CA ARG A 728 -8.55 -8.38 28.17
C ARG A 728 -7.42 -7.36 28.30
N ILE A 729 -7.18 -6.56 27.25
CA ILE A 729 -6.05 -5.63 27.20
C ILE A 729 -6.43 -4.17 27.51
N ASN A 730 -7.72 -3.84 27.58
CA ASN A 730 -8.21 -2.45 27.65
C ASN A 730 -7.53 -1.63 28.74
N ASP A 731 -7.37 -2.18 29.94
CA ASP A 731 -6.82 -1.46 31.09
C ASP A 731 -5.30 -1.16 30.95
N GLU A 732 -4.61 -1.88 30.07
CA GLU A 732 -3.19 -1.72 29.77
C GLU A 732 -2.94 -0.75 28.59
N LEU A 733 -4.00 -0.34 27.88
CA LEU A 733 -3.90 0.60 26.76
C LEU A 733 -3.88 2.07 27.25
N PRO A 734 -3.08 2.95 26.61
CA PRO A 734 -3.10 4.39 26.87
C PRO A 734 -4.46 5.07 26.62
N ILE A 735 -5.24 4.57 25.66
CA ILE A 735 -6.60 5.05 25.38
C ILE A 735 -7.57 3.88 25.52
N ARG A 736 -8.55 4.08 26.39
CA ARG A 736 -9.50 3.04 26.81
C ARG A 736 -10.92 3.41 26.43
N ILE A 737 -11.78 2.41 26.36
CA ILE A 737 -13.23 2.62 26.26
C ILE A 737 -13.86 2.16 27.57
N GLU A 738 -14.46 3.09 28.32
CA GLU A 738 -15.04 2.86 29.64
C GLU A 738 -16.44 3.48 29.69
N GLY A 739 -17.46 2.67 30.03
CA GLY A 739 -18.83 3.17 30.18
C GLY A 739 -19.38 3.93 28.97
N GLY A 740 -19.04 3.48 27.75
CA GLY A 740 -19.44 4.14 26.49
C GLY A 740 -18.71 5.44 26.20
N ARG A 741 -17.56 5.70 26.83
CA ARG A 741 -16.73 6.90 26.60
C ARG A 741 -15.29 6.51 26.29
N ILE A 742 -14.60 7.37 25.54
CA ILE A 742 -13.17 7.22 25.31
C ILE A 742 -12.41 7.96 26.42
N VAL A 743 -11.50 7.26 27.08
CA VAL A 743 -10.64 7.81 28.14
C VAL A 743 -9.21 7.79 27.64
N LEU A 744 -8.59 8.97 27.52
CA LEU A 744 -7.23 9.17 27.05
C LEU A 744 -6.35 9.63 28.22
N GLY A 745 -5.54 8.73 28.76
CA GLY A 745 -4.88 8.94 30.05
C GLY A 745 -5.90 9.14 31.17
N GLU A 746 -5.98 10.35 31.71
CA GLU A 746 -6.95 10.73 32.76
C GLU A 746 -8.14 11.54 32.21
N ARG A 747 -8.16 11.84 30.90
CA ARG A 747 -9.16 12.73 30.29
C ARG A 747 -10.22 11.92 29.58
N THR A 748 -11.49 12.28 29.81
CA THR A 748 -12.60 11.77 28.99
C THR A 748 -12.73 12.62 27.73
N VAL A 749 -12.81 11.97 26.57
CA VAL A 749 -13.03 12.64 25.28
C VAL A 749 -14.52 12.93 25.12
N PRO A 750 -14.93 14.19 24.91
CA PRO A 750 -16.34 14.54 24.74
C PRO A 750 -16.86 14.07 23.37
N GLY A 751 -18.13 13.67 23.33
CA GLY A 751 -18.83 13.29 22.10
C GLY A 751 -19.56 11.96 22.22
N GLU A 752 -20.46 11.73 21.26
CA GLU A 752 -21.23 10.49 21.12
C GLU A 752 -20.80 9.77 19.85
N HIS A 753 -21.04 8.45 19.78
CA HIS A 753 -20.77 7.63 18.60
C HIS A 753 -19.32 7.78 18.08
N LEU A 754 -18.37 7.89 19.01
CA LEU A 754 -16.97 8.11 18.67
C LEU A 754 -16.33 6.80 18.20
N ALA A 755 -15.54 6.88 17.14
CA ALA A 755 -14.65 5.84 16.68
C ALA A 755 -13.24 6.06 17.24
N LEU A 756 -12.59 4.99 17.69
CA LEU A 756 -11.20 4.94 18.12
C LEU A 756 -10.41 4.02 17.18
N LYS A 757 -9.24 4.51 16.75
CA LYS A 757 -8.15 3.67 16.24
C LYS A 757 -6.88 3.98 17.02
N GLU A 758 -6.23 2.95 17.54
CA GLU A 758 -4.94 3.08 18.21
C GLU A 758 -4.05 1.87 17.90
N VAL A 759 -2.78 2.13 17.58
CA VAL A 759 -1.74 1.11 17.56
C VAL A 759 -0.85 1.19 18.79
N TYR A 760 -0.60 0.05 19.41
CA TYR A 760 0.20 -0.06 20.63
C TYR A 760 1.02 -1.36 20.65
N PRO A 761 2.14 -1.47 21.39
CA PRO A 761 2.73 -2.77 21.72
C PRO A 761 1.68 -3.66 22.38
N ASN A 762 1.48 -4.86 21.87
CA ASN A 762 0.45 -5.77 22.35
C ASN A 762 0.74 -6.15 23.81
N PRO A 763 -0.13 -5.85 24.79
CA PRO A 763 0.12 -6.22 26.19
C PRO A 763 0.28 -7.74 26.40
N LEU A 764 -0.32 -8.55 25.52
CA LEU A 764 -0.16 -10.01 25.53
C LEU A 764 1.17 -10.49 24.94
N ASN A 765 1.86 -9.64 24.16
CA ASN A 765 3.20 -9.88 23.62
C ASN A 765 3.86 -8.54 23.22
N PRO A 766 4.68 -7.95 24.11
CA PRO A 766 5.30 -6.63 23.89
C PRO A 766 6.24 -6.51 22.68
N GLU A 767 6.58 -7.63 22.01
CA GLU A 767 7.37 -7.64 20.77
C GLU A 767 6.49 -7.53 19.50
N ARG A 768 5.17 -7.51 19.64
CA ARG A 768 4.20 -7.37 18.56
C ARG A 768 3.34 -6.12 18.73
N LEU A 769 2.69 -5.70 17.65
CA LEU A 769 1.72 -4.60 17.69
C LEU A 769 0.28 -5.14 17.79
N VAL A 770 -0.57 -4.38 18.46
CA VAL A 770 -2.03 -4.48 18.41
C VAL A 770 -2.58 -3.17 17.84
N LEU A 771 -3.57 -3.27 16.95
CA LEU A 771 -4.35 -2.17 16.41
C LEU A 771 -5.82 -2.39 16.80
N VAL A 772 -6.34 -1.52 17.64
CA VAL A 772 -7.75 -1.53 18.06
C VAL A 772 -8.57 -0.70 17.06
N ASN A 773 -9.64 -1.27 16.52
CA ASN A 773 -10.68 -0.55 15.79
C ASN A 773 -11.99 -0.74 16.56
N ALA A 774 -12.39 0.27 17.34
CA ALA A 774 -13.55 0.18 18.22
C ALA A 774 -14.33 1.49 18.20
N GLY A 775 -15.58 1.45 18.66
CA GLY A 775 -16.36 2.65 18.95
C GLY A 775 -16.91 2.63 20.36
N THR A 776 -17.38 3.78 20.82
CA THR A 776 -18.09 3.93 22.09
C THR A 776 -19.39 3.14 22.14
N ASP A 777 -19.96 2.86 20.96
CA ASP A 777 -21.18 2.10 20.73
C ASP A 777 -21.15 1.48 19.32
N LEU A 778 -22.26 0.89 18.89
CA LEU A 778 -22.43 0.28 17.57
C LEU A 778 -22.21 1.28 16.42
N GLU A 779 -22.70 2.52 16.56
CA GLU A 779 -22.59 3.56 15.54
C GLU A 779 -21.14 4.06 15.39
N GLY A 780 -20.46 4.29 16.52
CA GLY A 780 -19.03 4.58 16.54
C GLY A 780 -18.20 3.43 15.96
N THR A 781 -18.61 2.18 16.20
CA THR A 781 -17.92 1.01 15.65
C THR A 781 -18.07 0.94 14.13
N LYS A 782 -19.27 1.15 13.57
CA LYS A 782 -19.48 1.26 12.11
C LYS A 782 -18.60 2.36 11.50
N LEU A 783 -18.46 3.48 12.19
CA LEU A 783 -17.67 4.63 11.76
C LEU A 783 -16.17 4.35 11.67
N THR A 784 -15.66 3.31 12.34
CA THR A 784 -14.25 2.85 12.19
C THR A 784 -13.90 2.51 10.74
N GLY A 785 -14.88 2.20 9.89
CA GLY A 785 -14.68 1.94 8.46
C GLY A 785 -14.37 3.19 7.62
N ALA A 786 -14.60 4.40 8.13
CA ALA A 786 -14.44 5.64 7.36
C ALA A 786 -12.97 5.95 7.04
N LEU A 787 -12.08 5.85 8.04
CA LEU A 787 -10.64 6.07 7.86
C LEU A 787 -9.91 4.74 7.73
N ASP A 788 -9.17 4.58 6.65
CA ASP A 788 -8.53 3.32 6.30
C ASP A 788 -7.00 3.44 6.20
N ALA A 789 -6.28 2.40 6.62
CA ALA A 789 -4.81 2.37 6.58
C ALA A 789 -4.22 1.74 5.29
N LEU A 790 -5.01 1.00 4.49
CA LEU A 790 -4.54 0.19 3.36
C LEU A 790 -4.56 0.98 2.05
N TYR A 791 -3.92 2.15 2.04
CA TYR A 791 -3.62 2.93 0.85
C TYR A 791 -2.48 3.93 1.10
N ALA A 792 -1.78 4.32 0.03
CA ALA A 792 -0.66 5.28 0.10
C ALA A 792 -1.08 6.64 0.66
N SER A 793 -0.23 7.23 1.49
CA SER A 793 -0.44 8.52 2.16
C SER A 793 -1.77 8.64 2.94
N SER A 794 -2.20 7.56 3.61
CA SER A 794 -3.37 7.59 4.51
C SER A 794 -3.23 8.59 5.66
N GLY A 795 -2.01 8.81 6.15
CA GLY A 795 -1.68 9.86 7.11
C GLY A 795 -2.21 9.62 8.52
N LEU A 796 -2.54 8.38 8.88
CA LEU A 796 -3.04 8.04 10.23
C LEU A 796 -1.85 7.96 11.20
N PRO A 797 -1.87 8.67 12.35
CA PRO A 797 -0.79 8.67 13.34
C PRO A 797 -0.90 7.43 14.27
N ASP A 798 -0.38 7.45 15.50
CA ASP A 798 -0.47 6.28 16.40
C ASP A 798 -1.90 6.08 16.92
N TYR A 799 -2.62 7.16 17.19
CA TYR A 799 -4.02 7.12 17.61
C TYR A 799 -4.86 8.22 16.96
N ILE A 800 -6.14 7.93 16.74
CA ILE A 800 -7.12 8.90 16.22
C ILE A 800 -8.53 8.58 16.72
N VAL A 801 -9.24 9.62 17.13
CA VAL A 801 -10.61 9.60 17.65
C VAL A 801 -11.45 10.58 16.83
N TYR A 802 -12.60 10.12 16.33
CA TYR A 802 -13.43 10.93 15.44
C TYR A 802 -14.91 10.54 15.50
N GLY A 803 -15.78 11.52 15.23
CA GLY A 803 -17.23 11.36 15.19
C GLY A 803 -17.80 11.44 13.77
N LYS A 804 -19.13 11.45 13.65
CA LYS A 804 -19.86 11.42 12.36
C LYS A 804 -19.44 12.53 11.38
N ALA A 805 -19.02 13.69 11.89
CA ALA A 805 -18.50 14.82 11.10
C ALA A 805 -17.30 14.45 10.20
N ILE A 806 -16.59 13.34 10.46
CA ILE A 806 -15.55 12.82 9.56
C ILE A 806 -16.07 12.62 8.11
N ARG A 807 -17.37 12.33 7.95
CA ARG A 807 -18.03 12.08 6.66
C ARG A 807 -18.32 13.36 5.87
N THR A 808 -18.37 14.53 6.49
CA THR A 808 -18.68 15.79 5.82
C THR A 808 -17.49 16.76 5.83
N GLU A 809 -16.71 16.75 6.90
CA GLU A 809 -15.63 17.70 7.15
C GLU A 809 -14.22 17.11 6.99
N GLY A 810 -14.11 15.81 6.71
CA GLY A 810 -12.83 15.14 6.66
C GLY A 810 -12.14 15.19 8.03
N TRP A 811 -10.86 15.54 8.08
CA TRP A 811 -10.14 15.69 9.35
C TRP A 811 -10.68 16.82 10.26
N GLY A 812 -11.65 17.63 9.81
CA GLY A 812 -12.41 18.52 10.70
C GLY A 812 -13.20 17.78 11.78
N GLY A 813 -13.72 16.58 11.47
CA GLY A 813 -14.47 15.75 12.40
C GLY A 813 -13.63 14.92 13.38
N VAL A 814 -12.32 15.19 13.50
CA VAL A 814 -11.40 14.51 14.41
C VAL A 814 -11.36 15.24 15.75
N VAL A 815 -11.62 14.51 16.83
CA VAL A 815 -11.70 15.05 18.20
C VAL A 815 -10.35 14.92 18.92
N ALA A 816 -9.60 13.84 18.66
CA ALA A 816 -8.24 13.69 19.17
C ALA A 816 -7.39 12.89 18.18
N ALA A 817 -6.11 13.22 18.06
CA ALA A 817 -5.15 12.43 17.28
C ALA A 817 -3.73 12.72 17.72
N GLY A 818 -2.80 11.79 17.53
CA GLY A 818 -1.41 12.06 17.87
C GLY A 818 -0.51 10.85 17.84
N PHE A 819 0.69 11.07 18.35
CA PHE A 819 1.71 10.04 18.53
C PHE A 819 2.01 9.84 20.01
N PHE A 820 2.39 8.62 20.35
CA PHE A 820 3.07 8.32 21.60
C PHE A 820 4.54 8.74 21.52
N ASP A 821 5.13 9.06 22.68
CA ASP A 821 6.55 9.35 22.77
C ASP A 821 7.42 8.08 22.58
N VAL A 822 8.73 8.24 22.76
CA VAL A 822 9.70 7.13 22.61
C VAL A 822 9.46 5.99 23.58
N GLU A 823 8.79 6.23 24.72
CA GLU A 823 8.45 5.23 25.74
C GLU A 823 6.99 4.74 25.62
N TRP A 824 6.33 5.02 24.49
CA TRP A 824 4.93 4.68 24.24
C TRP A 824 3.93 5.34 25.21
N LYS A 825 4.24 6.56 25.69
CA LYS A 825 3.33 7.34 26.56
C LYS A 825 2.66 8.47 25.80
N LEU A 826 1.50 8.89 26.27
CA LEU A 826 0.79 10.06 25.74
C LEU A 826 1.62 11.32 25.97
N ALA A 827 1.92 12.05 24.88
CA ALA A 827 2.67 13.29 24.93
C ALA A 827 1.84 14.43 24.32
N PRO A 828 1.39 15.43 25.11
CA PRO A 828 0.58 16.54 24.59
C PRO A 828 1.24 17.33 23.46
N SER A 829 2.58 17.41 23.43
CA SER A 829 3.33 18.07 22.36
C SER A 829 3.18 17.36 21.00
N LEU A 830 2.95 16.04 21.01
CA LEU A 830 2.78 15.17 19.84
C LEU A 830 1.32 14.88 19.49
N GLY A 831 0.38 15.46 20.24
CA GLY A 831 -1.05 15.25 20.08
C GLY A 831 -1.85 16.51 19.76
N PHE A 832 -3.09 16.28 19.39
CA PHE A 832 -4.17 17.24 19.36
C PHE A 832 -5.32 16.68 20.21
N PHE A 833 -5.87 17.55 21.05
CA PHE A 833 -7.10 17.32 21.78
C PHE A 833 -8.00 18.50 21.46
N GLY A 834 -9.17 18.19 20.91
CA GLY A 834 -10.19 19.17 20.64
C GLY A 834 -10.58 19.94 21.91
N PRO A 835 -11.12 21.16 21.75
CA PRO A 835 -11.61 21.98 22.85
C PRO A 835 -12.69 21.26 23.68
#